data_AF-A0ABD2LGD3-F1
#
_entry.id   AF-A0ABD2LGD3-F1
#
_cell.length_a   1.000
_cell.length_b   1.000
_cell.length_c   1.000
_cell.angle_alpha   90.00
_cell.angle_beta   90.00
_cell.angle_gamma   90.00
#
_symmetry.space_group_name_H-M   'P 1'
#
loop_
_entity.id
_entity.type
_entity.pdbx_description
1 polymer ?
#
loop_
_entity_poly.entity_id
_entity_poly.type
_entity_poly.pdbx_seq_one_letter_code
_entity_poly.pdbx_strand_id
1 'polypeptide(L)'
;MVLTDSAHADPKNAVPFRLRIDGHWVRVDERLLRAHPGSGAMLAYRDREASTVFHSFHAGSKRAYRWMTEHREQNGGATAETEATTEANGTAAKTKVIRTEAEENGKKKSNGTGAGAAFLPDKIDAINMGKFGKSAEANEKICRSFDVLRSRVRSLGLLRANDAFFVFKFIQCVALIAFAVFLQSRDFLLASALCMGIAWQQLGWMIHEYGHQQHFGSWWWNDVCGYVCGNLMQGFSLGGWKEQHNVHHAAPNVDGRDGDLDLLPLWATIGTQLKRIDAASPLAHLLPFQHLYWSFALPLLRFSWLLQSVQFVCQMRHSFYDIHRQRALVEQCSLALHWSLVLVQLYFLPDNLARLQYFLVSNLFAGFLIAHVVTYNHYSTDKFAYDDPILENFACLQLYTTRNMRPGPFIDWLWGGLNYQIEHHLFPTMPRHNLKKVMPLVKEFCAENDIPYMERKKQLDAEIEQLQKELNEIEADNEEKQKQLTDEQDLLTEVRTEEGIQQYKLHQLKESLECHEKALEESNAEFDKKQSELLASMQTFSKAASKRNEKFKMALQILGRVTIKDEDRYGNMEDFKQKMRKQIDEFKSEIALGHQEIENKRKELEQLKAKFNAEIEVPEIGPEVKREICDDCNRALKCQRKRLVDLKMLNHDMKFRLESAHKN
;
A
#
# COMPACT_ATOMS: atom_id res chain seq x y z
N MET A 1 -1.73 15.69 19.38
CA MET A 1 -1.06 16.66 18.49
C MET A 1 -0.63 15.84 17.29
N VAL A 2 -1.47 15.64 16.28
CA VAL A 2 -1.99 16.67 15.37
C VAL A 2 -3.49 16.49 15.15
N LEU A 3 -4.28 17.51 15.51
CA LEU A 3 -5.55 17.79 14.85
C LEU A 3 -5.24 19.02 13.99
N THR A 4 -5.30 18.83 12.67
CA THR A 4 -5.73 19.81 11.68
C THR A 4 -5.26 21.25 11.89
N ASP A 5 -4.15 21.62 11.25
CA ASP A 5 -3.90 23.01 10.88
C ASP A 5 -3.70 23.11 9.36
N SER A 6 -4.78 23.48 8.67
CA SER A 6 -4.69 24.24 7.43
C SER A 6 -5.86 25.22 7.41
N ALA A 7 -5.54 26.51 7.43
CA ALA A 7 -6.47 27.64 7.47
C ALA A 7 -7.54 27.58 6.35
N HIS A 8 -8.83 27.67 6.72
CA HIS A 8 -10.05 27.79 5.87
C HIS A 8 -10.30 26.66 4.82
N ALA A 9 -11.32 25.80 4.87
CA ALA A 9 -12.50 25.65 5.74
C ALA A 9 -12.90 24.14 5.87
N ASP A 10 -13.12 23.63 7.09
CA ASP A 10 -13.71 22.30 7.37
C ASP A 10 -15.15 22.36 7.94
N PRO A 11 -16.17 22.23 7.09
CA PRO A 11 -17.49 21.72 7.48
C PRO A 11 -17.85 20.49 6.62
N LYS A 12 -16.97 19.47 6.59
CA LYS A 12 -17.06 18.25 5.75
C LYS A 12 -17.17 18.48 4.23
N ASN A 13 -16.83 19.71 3.84
CA ASN A 13 -16.19 20.23 2.64
C ASN A 13 -16.85 20.05 1.27
N ALA A 14 -18.07 20.46 0.93
CA ALA A 14 -19.25 20.94 1.63
C ALA A 14 -20.40 20.31 0.83
N VAL A 15 -20.91 19.19 1.35
CA VAL A 15 -22.00 18.30 0.90
C VAL A 15 -23.04 19.02 0.00
N PRO A 16 -23.54 18.47 -1.14
CA PRO A 16 -23.72 17.06 -1.44
C PRO A 16 -22.65 16.40 -2.30
N PHE A 17 -22.51 15.09 -2.14
CA PHE A 17 -21.74 14.19 -3.03
C PHE A 17 -22.57 12.93 -3.33
N ARG A 18 -22.05 12.00 -4.14
CA ARG A 18 -22.76 10.76 -4.48
C ARG A 18 -21.98 9.51 -4.07
N LEU A 19 -22.70 8.43 -3.83
CA LEU A 19 -22.17 7.08 -3.67
C LEU A 19 -22.83 6.19 -4.72
N ARG A 20 -22.07 5.32 -5.38
CA ARG A 20 -22.65 4.31 -6.27
C ARG A 20 -22.89 3.02 -5.49
N ILE A 21 -24.14 2.59 -5.42
CA ILE A 21 -24.60 1.42 -4.67
C ILE A 21 -25.55 0.63 -5.57
N ASP A 22 -25.25 -0.66 -5.78
CA ASP A 22 -25.94 -1.58 -6.68
C ASP A 22 -26.11 -0.99 -8.10
N GLY A 23 -25.08 -0.28 -8.58
CA GLY A 23 -25.08 0.38 -9.89
C GLY A 23 -25.84 1.72 -9.94
N HIS A 24 -26.51 2.15 -8.86
CA HIS A 24 -27.25 3.39 -8.77
C HIS A 24 -26.48 4.46 -8.00
N TRP A 25 -26.50 5.70 -8.50
CA TRP A 25 -26.00 6.84 -7.74
C TRP A 25 -27.02 7.28 -6.69
N VAL A 26 -26.55 7.43 -5.46
CA VAL A 26 -27.33 7.90 -4.32
C VAL A 26 -26.69 9.18 -3.80
N ARG A 27 -27.48 10.25 -3.73
CA ARG A 27 -27.03 11.54 -3.21
C ARG A 27 -26.92 11.50 -1.68
N VAL A 28 -25.76 11.89 -1.17
CA VAL A 28 -25.51 12.13 0.26
C VAL A 28 -25.60 13.63 0.50
N ASP A 29 -26.62 14.06 1.25
CA ASP A 29 -26.78 15.45 1.67
C ASP A 29 -26.21 15.68 3.09
N GLU A 30 -26.18 16.95 3.49
CA GLU A 30 -25.64 17.32 4.80
C GLU A 30 -26.44 16.71 5.95
N ARG A 31 -27.76 16.60 5.81
CA ARG A 31 -28.63 16.04 6.84
C ARG A 31 -28.32 14.56 7.08
N LEU A 32 -28.18 13.78 6.02
CA LEU A 32 -27.78 12.38 6.09
C LEU A 32 -26.38 12.26 6.71
N LEU A 33 -25.43 13.06 6.23
CA LEU A 33 -24.06 13.02 6.74
C LEU A 33 -23.96 13.41 8.22
N ARG A 34 -24.78 14.34 8.72
CA ARG A 34 -24.80 14.72 10.14
C ARG A 34 -25.42 13.64 11.04
N ALA A 35 -26.43 12.93 10.54
CA ALA A 35 -27.21 11.98 11.33
C ALA A 35 -26.69 10.54 11.27
N HIS A 36 -25.93 10.18 10.24
CA HIS A 36 -25.49 8.80 10.04
C HIS A 36 -24.29 8.43 10.93
N PRO A 37 -24.28 7.25 11.59
CA PRO A 37 -23.14 6.81 12.43
C PRO A 37 -21.89 6.43 11.63
N GLY A 38 -22.03 6.15 10.33
CA GLY A 38 -20.94 5.72 9.43
C GLY A 38 -20.43 6.83 8.51
N SER A 39 -20.58 8.11 8.89
CA SER A 39 -20.30 9.23 7.99
C SER A 39 -18.85 9.37 7.56
N GLY A 40 -17.88 9.03 8.41
CA GLY A 40 -16.48 8.97 8.01
C GLY A 40 -16.23 7.95 6.88
N ALA A 41 -16.85 6.77 6.97
CA ALA A 41 -16.76 5.75 5.93
C ALA A 41 -17.40 6.22 4.61
N MET A 42 -18.52 6.94 4.68
CA MET A 42 -19.14 7.53 3.48
C MET A 42 -18.22 8.56 2.81
N LEU A 43 -17.47 9.35 3.59
CA LEU A 43 -16.51 10.33 3.06
C LEU A 43 -15.30 9.66 2.38
N ALA A 44 -14.89 8.47 2.84
CA ALA A 44 -13.83 7.69 2.20
C ALA A 44 -14.23 7.17 0.81
N TYR A 45 -15.52 7.12 0.50
CA TYR A 45 -16.05 6.61 -0.77
C TYR A 45 -16.71 7.71 -1.62
N ARG A 46 -16.39 8.98 -1.37
CA ARG A 46 -16.96 10.14 -2.07
C ARG A 46 -16.84 10.01 -3.59
N ASP A 47 -18.00 10.00 -4.27
CA ASP A 47 -18.16 9.93 -5.72
C ASP A 47 -17.58 8.65 -6.35
N ARG A 48 -17.68 7.52 -5.63
CA ARG A 48 -17.13 6.22 -6.05
C ARG A 48 -18.10 5.06 -5.84
N GLU A 49 -17.69 3.89 -6.32
CA GLU A 49 -18.35 2.61 -6.10
C GLU A 49 -18.22 2.16 -4.64
N ALA A 50 -19.35 1.91 -3.99
CA ALA A 50 -19.46 1.65 -2.55
C ALA A 50 -20.42 0.49 -2.19
N SER A 51 -20.91 -0.28 -3.17
CA SER A 51 -21.90 -1.35 -2.94
C SER A 51 -21.42 -2.37 -1.90
N THR A 52 -20.19 -2.85 -2.07
CA THR A 52 -19.62 -3.88 -1.20
C THR A 52 -19.47 -3.37 0.24
N VAL A 53 -18.91 -2.17 0.42
CA VAL A 53 -18.83 -1.51 1.74
C VAL A 53 -20.21 -1.33 2.35
N PHE A 54 -21.17 -0.80 1.59
CA PHE A 54 -22.52 -0.60 2.07
C PHE A 54 -23.12 -1.91 2.61
N HIS A 55 -22.99 -3.01 1.88
CA HIS A 55 -23.52 -4.31 2.29
C HIS A 55 -22.76 -4.97 3.45
N SER A 56 -21.44 -4.72 3.58
CA SER A 56 -20.63 -5.24 4.68
C SER A 56 -21.00 -4.59 6.01
N PHE A 57 -21.22 -3.27 6.01
CA PHE A 57 -21.57 -2.50 7.22
C PHE A 57 -23.06 -2.51 7.57
N HIS A 58 -23.95 -2.74 6.59
CA HIS A 58 -25.40 -2.75 6.81
C HIS A 58 -26.03 -4.14 6.76
N ALA A 59 -25.23 -5.19 6.88
CA ALA A 59 -25.72 -6.56 6.91
C ALA A 59 -26.80 -6.72 8.02
N GLY A 60 -28.04 -7.01 7.61
CA GLY A 60 -29.18 -7.16 8.53
C GLY A 60 -29.99 -5.88 8.82
N SER A 61 -29.57 -4.71 8.31
CA SER A 61 -30.29 -3.45 8.53
C SER A 61 -31.43 -3.25 7.53
N LYS A 62 -32.64 -3.72 7.85
CA LYS A 62 -33.85 -3.48 7.03
C LYS A 62 -34.07 -2.00 6.73
N ARG A 63 -33.73 -1.12 7.68
CA ARG A 63 -33.84 0.33 7.54
C ARG A 63 -32.89 0.87 6.47
N ALA A 64 -31.64 0.44 6.44
CA ALA A 64 -30.66 0.91 5.45
C ALA A 64 -31.03 0.46 4.03
N TYR A 65 -31.44 -0.81 3.87
CA TYR A 65 -31.86 -1.32 2.56
C TYR A 65 -33.15 -0.66 2.05
N ARG A 66 -34.11 -0.37 2.93
CA ARG A 66 -35.31 0.40 2.59
C ARG A 66 -34.95 1.83 2.17
N TRP A 67 -34.13 2.51 2.98
CA TRP A 67 -33.67 3.87 2.69
C TRP A 67 -32.98 3.95 1.34
N MET A 68 -32.07 3.00 1.04
CA MET A 68 -31.40 2.90 -0.25
C MET A 68 -32.40 2.78 -1.39
N THR A 69 -33.42 1.91 -1.26
CA THR A 69 -34.47 1.74 -2.29
C THR A 69 -35.27 3.02 -2.52
N GLU A 70 -35.62 3.73 -1.45
CA GLU A 70 -36.40 4.97 -1.48
C GLU A 70 -35.62 6.16 -2.07
N HIS A 71 -34.29 6.15 -1.93
CA HIS A 71 -33.40 7.26 -2.32
C HIS A 71 -32.54 6.92 -3.54
N ARG A 72 -32.89 5.85 -4.27
CA ARG A 72 -32.42 5.68 -5.65
C ARG A 72 -32.92 6.88 -6.44
N GLU A 73 -32.03 7.58 -7.12
CA GLU A 73 -32.45 8.58 -8.09
C GLU A 73 -33.39 7.88 -9.09
N GLN A 74 -34.67 8.24 -9.08
CA GLN A 74 -35.58 7.84 -10.15
C GLN A 74 -35.01 8.50 -11.40
N ASN A 75 -34.58 7.69 -12.38
CA ASN A 75 -34.27 8.19 -13.71
C ASN A 75 -35.44 9.09 -14.14
N GLY A 76 -35.18 10.39 -14.27
CA GLY A 76 -36.05 11.27 -15.05
C GLY A 76 -36.30 10.60 -16.40
N GLY A 77 -37.57 10.54 -16.79
CA GLY A 77 -38.11 9.59 -17.76
C GLY A 77 -37.37 9.50 -19.08
N ALA A 78 -37.44 8.29 -19.66
CA ALA A 78 -37.22 8.11 -21.08
C ALA A 78 -38.33 8.83 -21.85
N THR A 79 -38.00 9.92 -22.55
CA THR A 79 -38.59 10.18 -23.86
C THR A 79 -37.55 9.76 -24.89
N ALA A 80 -37.93 8.78 -25.70
CA ALA A 80 -37.13 8.30 -26.81
C ALA A 80 -36.88 9.43 -27.82
N GLU A 81 -35.63 9.85 -27.93
CA GLU A 81 -35.05 10.30 -29.20
C GLU A 81 -33.54 9.99 -29.20
N THR A 82 -33.20 8.96 -29.99
CA THR A 82 -31.91 8.66 -30.65
C THR A 82 -30.64 8.42 -29.81
N GLU A 83 -30.14 7.19 -29.93
CA GLU A 83 -28.74 6.81 -29.77
C GLU A 83 -27.81 7.77 -30.55
N ALA A 84 -27.03 8.57 -29.83
CA ALA A 84 -25.78 9.16 -30.32
C ALA A 84 -24.89 9.55 -29.14
N THR A 85 -23.76 8.84 -29.06
CA THR A 85 -22.46 9.22 -28.47
C THR A 85 -22.32 10.65 -27.91
N THR A 86 -21.96 10.73 -26.62
CA THR A 86 -21.30 11.87 -25.94
C THR A 86 -20.34 11.23 -24.94
N GLU A 87 -19.01 11.27 -25.01
CA GLU A 87 -18.10 12.38 -25.35
C GLU A 87 -18.54 13.72 -24.74
N ALA A 88 -18.05 13.90 -23.50
CA ALA A 88 -17.65 15.11 -22.80
C ALA A 88 -18.27 16.47 -23.22
N ASN A 89 -19.05 17.04 -22.29
CA ASN A 89 -18.96 18.43 -21.86
C ASN A 89 -19.34 18.47 -20.36
N GLY A 90 -18.51 18.85 -19.40
CA GLY A 90 -17.31 19.67 -19.49
C GLY A 90 -17.56 21.13 -19.11
N THR A 91 -18.62 21.46 -18.38
CA THR A 91 -18.73 22.76 -17.68
C THR A 91 -18.11 22.65 -16.30
N ALA A 92 -16.80 22.87 -16.25
CA ALA A 92 -16.06 23.09 -15.03
C ALA A 92 -16.53 24.39 -14.37
N ALA A 93 -17.18 24.27 -13.21
CA ALA A 93 -17.22 25.33 -12.23
C ALA A 93 -15.77 25.62 -11.80
N LYS A 94 -15.23 26.75 -12.26
CA LYS A 94 -13.93 27.27 -11.84
C LYS A 94 -14.03 27.68 -10.37
N THR A 95 -13.66 26.79 -9.46
CA THR A 95 -13.25 27.20 -8.11
C THR A 95 -11.89 27.88 -8.25
N LYS A 96 -11.92 29.21 -8.14
CA LYS A 96 -10.74 30.09 -8.12
C LYS A 96 -9.96 29.78 -6.84
N VAL A 97 -8.92 28.95 -6.94
CA VAL A 97 -7.88 28.86 -5.90
C VAL A 97 -7.19 30.22 -5.87
N ILE A 98 -7.45 30.99 -4.82
CA ILE A 98 -6.68 32.18 -4.50
C ILE A 98 -5.30 31.66 -4.08
N ARG A 99 -4.36 31.64 -5.02
CA ARG A 99 -2.93 31.71 -4.68
C ARG A 99 -2.74 33.07 -4.02
N THR A 100 -2.50 33.08 -2.71
CA THR A 100 -1.87 34.23 -2.08
C THR A 100 -0.48 34.39 -2.69
N GLU A 101 -0.33 35.46 -3.48
CA GLU A 101 0.96 35.98 -3.92
C GLU A 101 1.75 36.43 -2.68
N ALA A 102 2.60 35.54 -2.17
CA ALA A 102 3.61 35.88 -1.18
C ALA A 102 4.81 34.94 -1.32
N GLU A 103 5.33 34.75 -2.54
CA GLU A 103 6.61 34.06 -2.74
C GLU A 103 7.28 34.46 -4.07
N GLU A 104 7.19 35.74 -4.42
CA GLU A 104 8.14 36.38 -5.34
C GLU A 104 8.77 37.56 -4.62
N ASN A 105 9.76 37.30 -3.76
CA ASN A 105 10.90 38.18 -3.51
C ASN A 105 11.85 37.52 -2.50
N GLY A 106 12.81 36.75 -3.03
CA GLY A 106 13.81 36.09 -2.20
C GLY A 106 14.98 35.49 -2.98
N LYS A 107 15.31 35.99 -4.17
CA LYS A 107 16.60 35.65 -4.82
C LYS A 107 17.73 36.33 -4.03
N LYS A 108 18.22 35.67 -2.98
CA LYS A 108 19.58 35.89 -2.47
C LYS A 108 20.40 34.64 -2.69
N LYS A 109 21.42 34.80 -3.55
CA LYS A 109 22.52 33.87 -3.75
C LYS A 109 23.13 33.49 -2.40
N SER A 110 23.24 32.19 -2.12
CA SER A 110 24.30 31.67 -1.26
C SER A 110 25.06 30.62 -2.06
N ASN A 111 26.34 30.93 -2.30
CA ASN A 111 27.33 29.96 -2.74
C ASN A 111 27.67 29.11 -1.51
N GLY A 112 27.41 27.81 -1.57
CA GLY A 112 27.79 26.85 -0.54
C GLY A 112 28.00 25.49 -1.18
N THR A 113 29.27 25.16 -1.39
CA THR A 113 29.75 23.84 -1.83
C THR A 113 29.38 22.78 -0.79
N GLY A 114 28.64 21.76 -1.21
CA GLY A 114 28.34 20.59 -0.39
C GLY A 114 27.62 19.54 -1.22
N ALA A 115 28.34 18.51 -1.64
CA ALA A 115 27.78 17.34 -2.31
C ALA A 115 26.83 16.60 -1.37
N GLY A 116 25.53 16.68 -1.66
CA GLY A 116 24.49 15.83 -1.09
C GLY A 116 23.48 15.57 -2.18
N ALA A 117 23.33 14.32 -2.60
CA ALA A 117 22.38 13.93 -3.64
C ALA A 117 20.99 14.43 -3.29
N ALA A 118 20.43 15.33 -4.11
CA ALA A 118 19.07 15.80 -3.97
C ALA A 118 18.12 14.62 -4.15
N PHE A 119 17.54 14.14 -3.05
CA PHE A 119 16.50 13.13 -3.06
C PHE A 119 15.28 13.73 -3.77
N LEU A 120 14.96 13.24 -4.97
CA LEU A 120 13.84 13.73 -5.77
C LEU A 120 12.51 13.52 -5.01
N PRO A 121 11.63 14.54 -4.90
CA PRO A 121 10.35 14.47 -4.18
C PRO A 121 9.47 13.28 -4.59
N ASP A 122 9.51 12.90 -5.88
CA ASP A 122 8.68 11.84 -6.45
C ASP A 122 9.05 10.44 -5.92
N LYS A 123 10.28 10.24 -5.42
CA LYS A 123 10.70 8.96 -4.84
C LYS A 123 10.15 8.75 -3.43
N ILE A 124 9.89 9.82 -2.68
CA ILE A 124 9.42 9.74 -1.30
C ILE A 124 7.97 9.23 -1.27
N ASP A 125 7.14 9.68 -2.20
CA ASP A 125 5.72 9.34 -2.24
C ASP A 125 5.46 7.87 -2.59
N ALA A 126 6.45 7.17 -3.16
CA ALA A 126 6.37 5.74 -3.45
C ALA A 126 6.85 4.84 -2.30
N ILE A 127 7.45 5.39 -1.24
CA ILE A 127 8.04 4.59 -0.16
C ILE A 127 6.93 3.89 0.65
N ASN A 128 7.02 2.55 0.71
CA ASN A 128 6.09 1.66 1.39
C ASN A 128 4.63 1.76 0.90
N MET A 129 4.46 2.11 -0.38
CA MET A 129 3.17 2.16 -1.05
C MET A 129 3.02 0.98 -2.03
N GLY A 130 1.96 0.20 -1.86
CA GLY A 130 1.52 -0.84 -2.78
C GLY A 130 0.87 -0.25 -4.03
N LYS A 131 0.69 -1.11 -5.04
CA LYS A 131 -0.04 -0.78 -6.28
C LYS A 131 -0.95 -1.93 -6.66
N PHE A 132 -2.22 -1.63 -6.91
CA PHE A 132 -3.17 -2.65 -7.32
C PHE A 132 -3.29 -2.75 -8.84
N GLY A 133 -2.95 -3.92 -9.38
CA GLY A 133 -2.77 -4.12 -10.83
C GLY A 133 -3.77 -5.05 -11.51
N LYS A 134 -4.92 -5.37 -10.90
CA LYS A 134 -5.94 -6.24 -11.53
C LYS A 134 -6.74 -5.46 -12.58
N SER A 135 -7.08 -6.11 -13.70
CA SER A 135 -7.90 -5.51 -14.76
C SER A 135 -9.33 -5.21 -14.29
N ALA A 136 -10.04 -4.33 -14.99
CA ALA A 136 -11.44 -4.01 -14.66
C ALA A 136 -12.36 -5.25 -14.68
N GLU A 137 -12.17 -6.14 -15.65
CA GLU A 137 -12.92 -7.41 -15.75
C GLU A 137 -12.60 -8.35 -14.57
N ALA A 138 -11.33 -8.47 -14.19
CA ALA A 138 -10.93 -9.25 -13.02
C ALA A 138 -11.54 -8.67 -11.73
N ASN A 139 -11.55 -7.34 -11.58
CA ASN A 139 -12.16 -6.67 -10.44
C ASN A 139 -13.66 -6.94 -10.35
N GLU A 140 -14.39 -6.83 -11.45
CA GLU A 140 -15.81 -7.11 -11.47
C GLU A 140 -16.12 -8.57 -11.12
N LYS A 141 -15.32 -9.52 -11.66
CA LYS A 141 -15.43 -10.94 -11.31
C LYS A 141 -15.22 -11.17 -9.81
N ILE A 142 -14.19 -10.55 -9.23
CA ILE A 142 -13.87 -10.66 -7.80
C ILE A 142 -15.03 -10.12 -6.94
N CYS A 143 -15.55 -8.93 -7.28
CA CYS A 143 -16.68 -8.34 -6.56
C CYS A 143 -17.92 -9.26 -6.57
N ARG A 144 -18.27 -9.80 -7.75
CA ARG A 144 -19.38 -10.76 -7.89
C ARG A 144 -19.15 -12.04 -7.09
N SER A 145 -17.94 -12.62 -7.15
CA SER A 145 -17.58 -13.82 -6.37
C SER A 145 -17.67 -13.53 -4.86
N PHE A 146 -17.26 -12.34 -4.42
CA PHE A 146 -17.37 -11.94 -3.02
C PHE A 146 -18.82 -11.77 -2.56
N ASP A 147 -19.72 -11.28 -3.42
CA ASP A 147 -21.16 -11.22 -3.11
C ASP A 147 -21.79 -12.62 -2.95
N VAL A 148 -21.34 -13.59 -3.75
CA VAL A 148 -21.72 -15.00 -3.59
C VAL A 148 -21.22 -15.53 -2.25
N LEU A 149 -19.95 -15.29 -1.91
CA LEU A 149 -19.40 -15.66 -0.60
C LEU A 149 -20.20 -15.04 0.55
N ARG A 150 -20.51 -13.74 0.49
CA ARG A 150 -21.29 -13.04 1.52
C ARG A 150 -22.68 -13.65 1.67
N SER A 151 -23.31 -14.04 0.57
CA SER A 151 -24.61 -14.70 0.56
C SER A 151 -24.55 -16.09 1.22
N ARG A 152 -23.49 -16.87 0.95
CA ARG A 152 -23.20 -18.15 1.61
C ARG A 152 -22.95 -17.98 3.11
N VAL A 153 -22.17 -16.97 3.51
CA VAL A 153 -21.93 -16.65 4.93
C VAL A 153 -23.23 -16.31 5.66
N ARG A 154 -24.13 -15.56 5.01
CA ARG A 154 -25.46 -15.23 5.55
C ARG A 154 -26.35 -16.47 5.67
N SER A 155 -26.39 -17.34 4.65
CA SER A 155 -27.23 -18.55 4.68
C SER A 155 -26.77 -19.55 5.74
N LEU A 156 -25.47 -19.63 6.02
CA LEU A 156 -24.90 -20.42 7.11
C LEU A 156 -25.15 -19.83 8.51
N GLY A 157 -25.76 -18.64 8.60
CA GLY A 157 -26.06 -17.99 9.87
C GLY A 157 -24.82 -17.48 10.63
N LEU A 158 -23.66 -17.36 9.98
CA LEU A 158 -22.39 -17.00 10.64
C LEU A 158 -22.36 -15.55 11.15
N LEU A 159 -23.28 -14.69 10.69
CA LEU A 159 -23.45 -13.33 11.23
C LEU A 159 -24.31 -13.29 12.49
N ARG A 160 -24.87 -14.42 12.96
CA ARG A 160 -25.69 -14.46 14.17
C ARG A 160 -24.80 -14.61 15.40
N ALA A 161 -25.01 -13.73 16.38
CA ALA A 161 -24.37 -13.81 17.68
C ALA A 161 -24.89 -14.98 18.52
N ASN A 162 -24.05 -15.43 19.45
CA ASN A 162 -24.39 -16.36 20.52
C ASN A 162 -24.31 -15.60 21.84
N ASP A 163 -25.44 -15.35 22.48
CA ASP A 163 -25.51 -14.56 23.72
C ASP A 163 -24.69 -15.18 24.85
N ALA A 164 -24.66 -16.51 24.96
CA ALA A 164 -23.90 -17.21 26.00
C ALA A 164 -22.39 -16.95 25.86
N PHE A 165 -21.89 -16.80 24.63
CA PHE A 165 -20.50 -16.46 24.39
C PHE A 165 -20.16 -15.05 24.91
N PHE A 166 -21.01 -14.06 24.63
CA PHE A 166 -20.81 -12.69 25.09
C PHE A 166 -20.93 -12.54 26.61
N VAL A 167 -21.92 -13.21 27.21
CA VAL A 167 -22.08 -13.27 28.68
C VAL A 167 -20.84 -13.90 29.32
N PHE A 168 -20.35 -15.02 28.79
CA PHE A 168 -19.14 -15.66 29.28
C PHE A 168 -17.92 -14.73 29.19
N LYS A 169 -17.74 -14.03 28.08
CA LYS A 169 -16.63 -13.07 27.89
C LYS A 169 -16.72 -11.86 28.81
N PHE A 170 -17.94 -11.36 29.06
CA PHE A 170 -18.16 -10.30 30.04
C PHE A 170 -17.81 -10.76 31.45
N ILE A 171 -18.30 -11.93 31.88
CA ILE A 171 -17.96 -12.52 33.19
C ILE A 171 -16.45 -12.72 33.32
N GLN A 172 -15.77 -13.19 32.27
CA GLN A 172 -14.32 -13.33 32.25
C GLN A 172 -13.61 -11.99 32.50
N CYS A 173 -14.06 -10.90 31.88
CA CYS A 173 -13.48 -9.57 32.11
C CYS A 173 -13.69 -9.09 33.55
N VAL A 174 -14.91 -9.24 34.09
CA VAL A 174 -15.22 -8.88 35.48
C VAL A 174 -14.39 -9.72 36.46
N ALA A 175 -14.24 -11.02 36.21
CA ALA A 175 -13.43 -11.91 37.02
C ALA A 175 -11.95 -11.52 37.01
N LEU A 176 -11.39 -11.10 35.87
CA LEU A 176 -10.01 -10.60 35.78
C LEU A 176 -9.80 -9.31 36.58
N ILE A 177 -10.75 -8.37 36.53
CA ILE A 177 -10.70 -7.15 37.36
C ILE A 177 -10.77 -7.51 38.85
N ALA A 178 -11.73 -8.36 39.23
CA ALA A 178 -11.89 -8.79 40.62
C ALA A 178 -10.65 -9.52 41.13
N PHE A 179 -10.03 -10.36 40.30
CA PHE A 179 -8.79 -11.06 40.63
C PHE A 179 -7.60 -10.11 40.76
N ALA A 180 -7.50 -9.09 39.90
CA ALA A 180 -6.50 -8.04 40.07
C ALA A 180 -6.68 -7.32 41.42
N VAL A 181 -7.89 -6.86 41.76
CA VAL A 181 -8.18 -6.22 43.06
C VAL A 181 -7.88 -7.16 44.23
N PHE A 182 -8.18 -8.46 44.10
CA PHE A 182 -7.79 -9.46 45.08
C PHE A 182 -6.27 -9.52 45.26
N LEU A 183 -5.49 -9.62 44.18
CA LEU A 183 -4.03 -9.62 44.22
C LEU A 183 -3.47 -8.36 44.87
N GLN A 184 -4.04 -7.18 44.58
CA GLN A 184 -3.69 -5.93 45.24
C GLN A 184 -3.93 -6.00 46.75
N SER A 185 -5.07 -6.55 47.20
CA SER A 185 -5.37 -6.66 48.64
C SER A 185 -4.51 -7.69 49.38
N ARG A 186 -3.73 -8.48 48.65
CA ARG A 186 -2.72 -9.44 49.16
C ARG A 186 -1.29 -8.94 48.96
N ASP A 187 -1.11 -7.66 48.61
CA ASP A 187 0.18 -7.00 48.35
C ASP A 187 0.98 -7.56 47.15
N PHE A 188 0.35 -8.37 46.28
CA PHE A 188 0.95 -8.84 45.02
C PHE A 188 0.82 -7.77 43.92
N LEU A 189 1.39 -6.59 44.14
CA LEU A 189 1.14 -5.39 43.33
C LEU A 189 1.53 -5.53 41.85
N LEU A 190 2.68 -6.15 41.56
CA LEU A 190 3.12 -6.37 40.18
C LEU A 190 2.17 -7.33 39.43
N ALA A 191 1.83 -8.45 40.05
CA ALA A 191 0.90 -9.43 39.48
C ALA A 191 -0.49 -8.82 39.29
N SER A 192 -0.95 -8.01 40.24
CA SER A 192 -2.19 -7.24 40.13
C SER A 192 -2.17 -6.28 38.95
N ALA A 193 -1.11 -5.50 38.78
CA ALA A 193 -0.99 -4.54 37.67
C ALA A 193 -1.00 -5.24 36.31
N LEU A 194 -0.27 -6.36 36.18
CA LEU A 194 -0.26 -7.17 34.96
C LEU A 194 -1.65 -7.78 34.68
N CYS A 195 -2.32 -8.30 35.72
CA CYS A 195 -3.68 -8.84 35.61
C CYS A 195 -4.69 -7.77 35.19
N MET A 196 -4.59 -6.56 35.75
CA MET A 196 -5.40 -5.41 35.34
C MET A 196 -5.14 -5.05 33.88
N GLY A 197 -3.87 -5.09 33.44
CA GLY A 197 -3.52 -4.88 32.04
C GLY A 197 -4.17 -5.89 31.09
N ILE A 198 -4.21 -7.18 31.47
CA ILE A 198 -4.93 -8.22 30.73
C ILE A 198 -6.44 -7.93 30.73
N ALA A 199 -7.01 -7.52 31.86
CA ALA A 199 -8.44 -7.21 31.97
C ALA A 199 -8.85 -6.07 31.02
N TRP A 200 -8.10 -4.96 31.00
CA TRP A 200 -8.34 -3.85 30.06
C TRP A 200 -8.12 -4.23 28.62
N GLN A 201 -7.18 -5.13 28.35
CA GLN A 201 -6.98 -5.64 27.01
C GLN A 201 -8.15 -6.53 26.55
N GLN A 202 -8.65 -7.44 27.39
CA GLN A 202 -9.80 -8.28 27.07
C GLN A 202 -11.08 -7.45 26.90
N LEU A 203 -11.25 -6.39 27.68
CA LEU A 203 -12.31 -5.40 27.49
C LEU A 203 -12.19 -4.65 26.15
N GLY A 204 -10.96 -4.48 25.65
CA GLY A 204 -10.69 -3.97 24.30
C GLY A 204 -11.34 -4.81 23.20
N TRP A 205 -11.42 -6.12 23.40
CA TRP A 205 -12.14 -6.99 22.49
C TRP A 205 -13.65 -6.83 22.63
N MET A 206 -14.16 -6.62 23.84
CA MET A 206 -15.59 -6.37 24.06
C MET A 206 -16.05 -5.06 23.41
N ILE A 207 -15.34 -3.94 23.62
CA ILE A 207 -15.68 -2.66 22.96
C ILE A 207 -15.62 -2.80 21.45
N HIS A 208 -14.66 -3.56 20.92
CA HIS A 208 -14.53 -3.81 19.48
C HIS A 208 -15.76 -4.55 18.92
N GLU A 209 -16.22 -5.61 19.59
CA GLU A 209 -17.40 -6.37 19.16
C GLU A 209 -18.69 -5.52 19.21
N TYR A 210 -18.90 -4.78 20.31
CA TYR A 210 -20.06 -3.89 20.44
C TYR A 210 -19.99 -2.70 19.49
N GLY A 211 -18.79 -2.17 19.27
CA GLY A 211 -18.52 -1.10 18.33
C GLY A 211 -18.96 -1.46 16.91
N HIS A 212 -18.61 -2.68 16.49
CA HIS A 212 -18.97 -3.28 15.22
C HIS A 212 -20.39 -3.85 15.11
N GLN A 213 -21.21 -3.67 16.15
CA GLN A 213 -22.59 -4.18 16.17
C GLN A 213 -22.70 -5.71 16.06
N GLN A 214 -21.69 -6.43 16.55
CA GLN A 214 -21.58 -7.88 16.37
C GLN A 214 -22.47 -8.69 17.32
N HIS A 215 -22.88 -8.14 18.46
CA HIS A 215 -23.69 -8.89 19.45
C HIS A 215 -25.18 -8.77 19.15
N PHE A 216 -25.74 -7.56 19.29
CA PHE A 216 -27.19 -7.37 19.19
C PHE A 216 -27.60 -6.91 17.79
N GLY A 217 -28.79 -7.32 17.34
CA GLY A 217 -29.44 -6.70 16.17
C GLY A 217 -29.92 -5.25 16.42
N SER A 218 -29.87 -4.79 17.68
CA SER A 218 -30.24 -3.43 18.08
C SER A 218 -28.99 -2.60 18.36
N TRP A 219 -28.85 -1.49 17.65
CA TRP A 219 -27.76 -0.54 17.84
C TRP A 219 -27.72 0.03 19.26
N TRP A 220 -28.89 0.23 19.88
CA TRP A 220 -28.99 0.77 21.22
C TRP A 220 -28.37 -0.15 22.27
N TRP A 221 -28.63 -1.47 22.19
CA TRP A 221 -28.07 -2.43 23.14
C TRP A 221 -26.56 -2.60 22.96
N ASN A 222 -26.07 -2.62 21.72
CA ASN A 222 -24.63 -2.60 21.47
C ASN A 222 -23.98 -1.33 22.02
N ASP A 223 -24.59 -0.15 21.85
CA ASP A 223 -24.07 1.09 22.40
C ASP A 223 -24.02 1.09 23.93
N VAL A 224 -25.09 0.65 24.59
CA VAL A 224 -25.14 0.54 26.06
C VAL A 224 -24.03 -0.38 26.57
N CYS A 225 -23.90 -1.58 26.01
CA CYS A 225 -22.85 -2.51 26.40
C CYS A 225 -21.45 -2.00 26.04
N GLY A 226 -21.31 -1.26 24.93
CA GLY A 226 -20.09 -0.57 24.52
C GLY A 226 -19.67 0.52 25.51
N TYR A 227 -20.60 1.33 26.03
CA TYR A 227 -20.31 2.32 27.08
C TYR A 227 -19.89 1.66 28.39
N VAL A 228 -20.51 0.54 28.76
CA VAL A 228 -20.13 -0.19 29.97
C VAL A 228 -18.73 -0.79 29.81
N CYS A 229 -18.49 -1.56 28.74
CA CYS A 229 -17.22 -2.28 28.58
C CYS A 229 -16.07 -1.35 28.17
N GLY A 230 -16.32 -0.43 27.25
CA GLY A 230 -15.34 0.49 26.70
C GLY A 230 -15.11 1.70 27.60
N ASN A 231 -16.09 2.58 27.73
CA ASN A 231 -15.90 3.83 28.47
C ASN A 231 -15.67 3.59 29.96
N LEU A 232 -16.58 2.86 30.62
CA LEU A 232 -16.56 2.69 32.07
C LEU A 232 -15.51 1.69 32.56
N MET A 233 -15.40 0.51 31.94
CA MET A 233 -14.50 -0.53 32.44
C MET A 233 -13.09 -0.44 31.85
N GLN A 234 -12.94 -0.10 30.56
CA GLN A 234 -11.64 -0.06 29.88
C GLN A 234 -10.97 1.32 29.88
N GLY A 235 -11.76 2.39 29.81
CA GLY A 235 -11.28 3.78 29.73
C GLY A 235 -11.12 4.34 28.32
N PHE A 236 -11.79 3.78 27.31
CA PHE A 236 -11.78 4.30 25.93
C PHE A 236 -13.15 4.82 25.51
N SER A 237 -13.19 5.88 24.71
CA SER A 237 -14.45 6.39 24.15
C SER A 237 -14.97 5.48 23.05
N LEU A 238 -16.18 4.95 23.20
CA LEU A 238 -16.85 4.18 22.14
C LEU A 238 -17.05 5.02 20.87
N GLY A 239 -17.49 6.27 21.01
CA GLY A 239 -17.74 7.17 19.89
C GLY A 239 -16.47 7.52 19.13
N GLY A 240 -15.38 7.84 19.86
CA GLY A 240 -14.08 8.12 19.26
C GLY A 240 -13.53 6.88 18.55
N TRP A 241 -13.63 5.72 19.20
CA TRP A 241 -13.26 4.44 18.61
C TRP A 241 -14.06 4.15 17.34
N LYS A 242 -15.39 4.35 17.34
CA LYS A 242 -16.24 4.14 16.15
C LYS A 242 -15.91 5.10 15.01
N GLU A 243 -15.66 6.38 15.33
CA GLU A 243 -15.33 7.39 14.33
C GLU A 243 -14.03 7.04 13.60
N GLN A 244 -13.03 6.53 14.32
CA GLN A 244 -11.73 6.19 13.76
C GLN A 244 -11.73 4.79 13.13
N HIS A 245 -12.10 3.77 13.91
CA HIS A 245 -11.90 2.38 13.54
C HIS A 245 -12.92 1.88 12.50
N ASN A 246 -14.14 2.41 12.45
CA ASN A 246 -15.06 2.03 11.36
C ASN A 246 -14.62 2.63 10.02
N VAL A 247 -13.90 3.76 10.04
CA VAL A 247 -13.28 4.33 8.83
C VAL A 247 -12.11 3.46 8.40
N HIS A 248 -11.28 3.01 9.35
CA HIS A 248 -10.24 2.01 9.10
C HIS A 248 -10.82 0.76 8.44
N HIS A 249 -11.95 0.22 8.91
CA HIS A 249 -12.58 -0.93 8.24
C HIS A 249 -13.14 -0.64 6.84
N ALA A 250 -13.52 0.60 6.56
CA ALA A 250 -13.99 0.99 5.23
C ALA A 250 -12.81 1.13 4.26
N ALA A 251 -11.71 1.74 4.69
CA ALA A 251 -10.55 2.04 3.86
C ALA A 251 -9.22 1.79 4.62
N PRO A 252 -8.90 0.53 4.97
CA PRO A 252 -7.72 0.22 5.78
C PRO A 252 -6.43 0.51 5.02
N ASN A 253 -5.40 1.00 5.72
CA ASN A 253 -4.09 1.35 5.18
C ASN A 253 -4.13 2.29 3.95
N VAL A 254 -5.21 3.08 3.79
CA VAL A 254 -5.31 4.09 2.73
C VAL A 254 -4.83 5.43 3.27
N ASP A 255 -3.79 6.00 2.65
CA ASP A 255 -3.22 7.28 3.09
C ASP A 255 -4.27 8.41 3.05
N GLY A 256 -4.32 9.20 4.11
CA GLY A 256 -5.25 10.31 4.29
C GLY A 256 -6.70 9.89 4.57
N ARG A 257 -6.99 8.58 4.67
CA ARG A 257 -8.31 8.06 5.04
C ARG A 257 -8.28 7.25 6.32
N ASP A 258 -7.29 6.36 6.44
CA ASP A 258 -7.15 5.52 7.61
C ASP A 258 -6.47 6.28 8.77
N GLY A 259 -7.26 6.64 9.78
CA GLY A 259 -6.73 7.26 11.00
C GLY A 259 -5.84 6.33 11.83
N ASP A 260 -6.00 5.00 11.69
CA ASP A 260 -5.17 4.02 12.41
C ASP A 260 -3.75 3.93 11.84
N LEU A 261 -3.50 4.50 10.65
CA LEU A 261 -2.18 4.62 10.03
C LEU A 261 -1.42 5.89 10.48
N ASP A 262 -2.10 6.88 11.10
CA ASP A 262 -1.48 8.12 11.56
C ASP A 262 -0.82 7.94 12.94
N LEU A 263 0.44 7.50 12.89
CA LEU A 263 1.27 7.25 14.07
C LEU A 263 2.25 8.39 14.37
N LEU A 264 2.11 9.51 13.67
CA LEU A 264 2.96 10.66 13.87
C LEU A 264 2.74 11.28 15.27
N PRO A 265 3.79 11.89 15.87
CA PRO A 265 5.15 12.05 15.34
C PRO A 265 6.10 10.89 15.70
N LEU A 266 5.61 9.79 16.28
CA LEU A 266 6.46 8.70 16.78
C LEU A 266 6.87 7.73 15.67
N TRP A 267 6.00 7.46 14.71
CA TRP A 267 6.32 6.53 13.61
C TRP A 267 5.82 7.05 12.28
N ALA A 268 6.63 6.86 11.25
CA ALA A 268 6.26 7.12 9.86
C ALA A 268 6.24 5.78 9.12
N THR A 269 5.05 5.32 8.77
CA THR A 269 4.83 4.06 8.04
C THR A 269 4.95 4.23 6.53
N ILE A 270 4.77 5.44 6.01
CA ILE A 270 4.84 5.75 4.57
C ILE A 270 5.61 7.07 4.35
N GLY A 271 6.20 7.25 3.18
CA GLY A 271 7.03 8.43 2.91
C GLY A 271 6.25 9.75 2.94
N THR A 272 4.98 9.76 2.50
CA THR A 272 4.13 10.97 2.47
C THR A 272 3.89 11.56 3.86
N GLN A 273 3.90 10.75 4.91
CA GLN A 273 3.73 11.21 6.30
C GLN A 273 4.86 12.14 6.75
N LEU A 274 6.08 11.95 6.23
CA LEU A 274 7.22 12.82 6.56
C LEU A 274 6.99 14.28 6.12
N LYS A 275 6.12 14.50 5.13
CA LYS A 275 5.74 15.85 4.67
C LYS A 275 4.81 16.58 5.65
N ARG A 276 4.18 15.87 6.60
CA ARG A 276 3.24 16.42 7.59
C ARG A 276 3.91 16.83 8.90
N ILE A 277 5.21 16.56 9.03
CA ILE A 277 5.98 16.80 10.25
C ILE A 277 6.76 18.09 10.09
N ASP A 278 6.73 18.91 11.13
CA ASP A 278 7.68 20.00 11.25
C ASP A 278 9.09 19.45 11.46
N ALA A 279 9.97 19.63 10.47
CA ALA A 279 11.36 19.17 10.52
C ALA A 279 12.17 19.80 11.65
N ALA A 280 11.72 20.94 12.21
CA ALA A 280 12.32 21.57 13.37
C ALA A 280 11.90 20.92 14.71
N SER A 281 10.90 20.02 14.69
CA SER A 281 10.44 19.33 15.89
C SER A 281 11.51 18.37 16.42
N PRO A 282 11.83 18.40 17.74
CA PRO A 282 12.74 17.43 18.33
C PRO A 282 12.35 15.96 18.10
N LEU A 283 11.06 15.69 17.98
CA LEU A 283 10.54 14.34 17.71
C LEU A 283 10.82 13.89 16.27
N ALA A 284 10.92 14.82 15.31
CA ALA A 284 11.28 14.49 13.93
C ALA A 284 12.68 13.87 13.83
N HIS A 285 13.61 14.28 14.71
CA HIS A 285 14.95 13.71 14.79
C HIS A 285 14.98 12.26 15.30
N LEU A 286 13.90 11.75 15.88
CA LEU A 286 13.79 10.35 16.31
C LEU A 286 13.41 9.44 15.14
N LEU A 287 12.67 9.91 14.14
CA LEU A 287 12.12 9.07 13.07
C LEU A 287 13.13 8.23 12.29
N PRO A 288 14.35 8.71 11.98
CA PRO A 288 15.37 7.87 11.33
C PRO A 288 15.71 6.60 12.15
N PHE A 289 15.57 6.67 13.48
CA PHE A 289 15.83 5.57 14.41
C PHE A 289 14.59 4.74 14.73
N GLN A 290 13.46 4.96 14.05
CA GLN A 290 12.20 4.27 14.36
C GLN A 290 12.30 2.75 14.31
N HIS A 291 13.17 2.21 13.45
CA HIS A 291 13.45 0.78 13.38
C HIS A 291 14.06 0.21 14.67
N LEU A 292 14.71 1.04 15.50
CA LEU A 292 15.29 0.63 16.79
C LEU A 292 14.25 0.65 17.92
N TYR A 293 13.37 1.65 17.95
CA TYR A 293 12.39 1.79 19.04
C TYR A 293 10.98 1.30 18.70
N TRP A 294 10.71 0.85 17.46
CA TRP A 294 9.39 0.37 17.02
C TRP A 294 8.73 -0.55 18.04
N SER A 295 9.39 -1.67 18.34
CA SER A 295 8.85 -2.68 19.26
C SER A 295 8.76 -2.20 20.70
N PHE A 296 9.73 -1.38 21.14
CA PHE A 296 9.80 -0.89 22.52
C PHE A 296 8.80 0.23 22.82
N ALA A 297 8.36 0.97 21.81
CA ALA A 297 7.37 2.03 21.96
C ALA A 297 5.92 1.55 21.76
N LEU A 298 5.68 0.31 21.28
CA LEU A 298 4.32 -0.29 21.23
C LEU A 298 3.51 -0.15 22.54
N PRO A 299 4.09 -0.33 23.74
CA PRO A 299 3.38 -0.09 25.00
C PRO A 299 2.75 1.32 25.12
N LEU A 300 3.31 2.32 24.46
CA LEU A 300 2.86 3.71 24.51
C LEU A 300 1.58 3.96 23.70
N LEU A 301 1.20 3.06 22.79
CA LEU A 301 -0.01 3.23 21.96
C LEU A 301 -1.28 3.32 22.79
N ARG A 302 -1.35 2.64 23.95
CA ARG A 302 -2.49 2.83 24.86
C ARG A 302 -2.61 4.27 25.33
N PHE A 303 -1.50 4.92 25.72
CA PHE A 303 -1.55 6.32 26.13
C PHE A 303 -1.99 7.24 24.98
N SER A 304 -1.56 6.94 23.75
CA SER A 304 -2.04 7.65 22.55
C SER A 304 -3.56 7.55 22.42
N TRP A 305 -4.13 6.34 22.45
CA TRP A 305 -5.58 6.13 22.32
C TRP A 305 -6.39 6.65 23.52
N LEU A 306 -5.82 6.62 24.74
CA LEU A 306 -6.45 7.24 25.91
C LEU A 306 -6.54 8.76 25.73
N LEU A 307 -5.45 9.39 25.28
CA LEU A 307 -5.42 10.83 25.02
C LEU A 307 -6.40 11.22 23.89
N GLN A 308 -6.42 10.46 22.80
CA GLN A 308 -7.38 10.65 21.71
C GLN A 308 -8.83 10.50 22.20
N SER A 309 -9.12 9.51 23.06
CA SER A 309 -10.44 9.34 23.66
C SER A 309 -10.85 10.56 24.49
N VAL A 310 -9.95 11.07 25.34
CA VAL A 310 -10.21 12.28 26.15
C VAL A 310 -10.44 13.51 25.27
N GLN A 311 -9.58 13.71 24.27
CA GLN A 311 -9.71 14.82 23.32
C GLN A 311 -11.05 14.76 22.57
N PHE A 312 -11.42 13.58 22.09
CA PHE A 312 -12.67 13.34 21.38
C PHE A 312 -13.88 13.70 22.27
N VAL A 313 -13.99 13.13 23.48
CA VAL A 313 -15.15 13.37 24.34
C VAL A 313 -15.28 14.83 24.78
N CYS A 314 -14.16 15.54 24.96
CA CYS A 314 -14.15 16.97 25.27
C CYS A 314 -14.74 17.81 24.12
N GLN A 315 -14.54 17.38 22.88
CA GLN A 315 -14.99 18.10 21.68
C GLN A 315 -16.39 17.67 21.20
N MET A 316 -16.94 16.56 21.68
CA MET A 316 -18.22 15.99 21.19
C MET A 316 -19.38 16.99 21.17
N ARG A 317 -19.49 17.90 22.16
CA ARG A 317 -20.57 18.91 22.22
C ARG A 317 -20.53 19.90 21.05
N HIS A 318 -19.36 20.11 20.46
CA HIS A 318 -19.14 21.00 19.32
C HIS A 318 -18.95 20.24 18.01
N SER A 319 -19.15 18.92 18.02
CA SER A 319 -19.01 18.09 16.81
C SER A 319 -20.04 18.48 15.75
N PHE A 320 -19.62 18.45 14.48
CA PHE A 320 -20.54 18.57 13.35
C PHE A 320 -21.59 17.44 13.32
N TYR A 321 -21.24 16.22 13.77
CA TYR A 321 -22.18 15.09 13.73
C TYR A 321 -23.17 15.15 14.89
N ASP A 322 -24.46 15.03 14.57
CA ASP A 322 -25.56 15.12 15.54
C ASP A 322 -25.49 13.99 16.58
N ILE A 323 -25.10 12.80 16.11
CA ILE A 323 -24.98 11.60 16.95
C ILE A 323 -23.97 11.80 18.09
N HIS A 324 -22.84 12.47 17.82
CA HIS A 324 -21.83 12.76 18.84
C HIS A 324 -22.34 13.78 19.85
N ARG A 325 -23.00 14.85 19.40
CA ARG A 325 -23.59 15.84 20.32
C ARG A 325 -24.63 15.21 21.24
N GLN A 326 -25.48 14.34 20.70
CA GLN A 326 -26.52 13.63 21.46
C GLN A 326 -25.93 12.68 22.51
N ARG A 327 -24.77 12.07 22.23
CA ARG A 327 -24.11 11.08 23.10
C ARG A 327 -23.04 11.66 24.01
N ALA A 328 -22.70 12.94 23.86
CA ALA A 328 -21.61 13.57 24.59
C ALA A 328 -21.68 13.38 26.10
N LEU A 329 -22.88 13.54 26.70
CA LEU A 329 -23.04 13.41 28.15
C LEU A 329 -22.73 12.00 28.67
N VAL A 330 -23.27 10.96 28.03
CA VAL A 330 -23.03 9.58 28.48
C VAL A 330 -21.57 9.20 28.34
N GLU A 331 -20.90 9.62 27.26
CA GLU A 331 -19.48 9.34 27.03
C GLU A 331 -18.59 10.06 28.04
N GLN A 332 -18.85 11.34 28.29
CA GLN A 332 -18.10 12.15 29.25
C GLN A 332 -18.29 11.62 30.68
N CYS A 333 -19.52 11.34 31.10
CA CYS A 333 -19.80 10.85 32.45
C CYS A 333 -19.22 9.45 32.69
N SER A 334 -19.37 8.52 31.73
CA SER A 334 -18.82 7.16 31.86
C SER A 334 -17.29 7.15 31.88
N LEU A 335 -16.65 7.97 31.04
CA LEU A 335 -15.19 8.07 31.01
C LEU A 335 -14.63 8.79 32.26
N ALA A 336 -15.31 9.84 32.73
CA ALA A 336 -14.94 10.51 33.98
C ALA A 336 -15.10 9.57 35.19
N LEU A 337 -16.17 8.77 35.21
CA LEU A 337 -16.38 7.73 36.23
C LEU A 337 -15.28 6.68 36.19
N HIS A 338 -14.88 6.18 35.01
CA HIS A 338 -13.75 5.26 34.87
C HIS A 338 -12.48 5.82 35.54
N TRP A 339 -12.06 7.02 35.15
CA TRP A 339 -10.84 7.60 35.68
C TRP A 339 -10.91 7.95 37.17
N SER A 340 -12.10 8.30 37.67
CA SER A 340 -12.33 8.46 39.12
C SER A 340 -12.14 7.12 39.85
N LEU A 341 -12.67 6.02 39.30
CA LEU A 341 -12.49 4.68 39.88
C LEU A 341 -11.02 4.23 39.86
N VAL A 342 -10.28 4.54 38.79
CA VAL A 342 -8.84 4.27 38.72
C VAL A 342 -8.08 5.08 39.78
N LEU A 343 -8.39 6.37 39.94
CA LEU A 343 -7.76 7.19 40.99
C LEU A 343 -8.08 6.68 42.41
N VAL A 344 -9.31 6.24 42.65
CA VAL A 344 -9.71 5.61 43.92
C VAL A 344 -8.93 4.29 44.13
N GLN A 345 -8.80 3.45 43.11
CA GLN A 345 -8.03 2.22 43.20
C GLN A 345 -6.55 2.48 43.53
N LEU A 346 -5.93 3.48 42.88
CA LEU A 346 -4.55 3.88 43.16
C LEU A 346 -4.39 4.48 44.56
N TYR A 347 -5.39 5.20 45.08
CA TYR A 347 -5.34 5.77 46.43
C TYR A 347 -5.07 4.71 47.50
N PHE A 348 -5.63 3.50 47.35
CA PHE A 348 -5.43 2.37 48.25
C PHE A 348 -4.06 1.68 48.17
N LEU A 349 -3.14 2.17 47.32
CA LEU A 349 -1.74 1.71 47.30
C LEU A 349 -0.91 2.43 48.36
N PRO A 350 0.12 1.78 48.92
CA PRO A 350 0.82 2.21 50.14
C PRO A 350 1.54 3.56 50.01
N ASP A 351 2.13 3.84 48.85
CA ASP A 351 2.92 5.04 48.62
C ASP A 351 2.85 5.53 47.16
N ASN A 352 3.40 6.71 46.91
CA ASN A 352 3.36 7.35 45.58
C ASN A 352 4.17 6.61 44.50
N LEU A 353 5.25 5.91 44.88
CA LEU A 353 6.03 5.13 43.93
C LEU A 353 5.26 3.89 43.49
N ALA A 354 4.63 3.18 44.43
CA ALA A 354 3.76 2.04 44.14
C ALA A 354 2.58 2.44 43.23
N ARG A 355 1.97 3.62 43.47
CA ARG A 355 0.92 4.20 42.61
C ARG A 355 1.40 4.41 41.17
N LEU A 356 2.55 5.07 41.01
CA LEU A 356 3.13 5.35 39.71
C LEU A 356 3.48 4.05 38.97
N GLN A 357 4.15 3.11 39.66
CA GLN A 357 4.53 1.82 39.08
C GLN A 357 3.30 1.01 38.66
N TYR A 358 2.28 0.91 39.53
CA TYR A 358 1.05 0.19 39.21
C TYR A 358 0.38 0.77 37.96
N PHE A 359 0.23 2.10 37.92
CA PHE A 359 -0.38 2.80 36.80
C PHE A 359 0.41 2.58 35.50
N LEU A 360 1.73 2.73 35.53
CA LEU A 360 2.57 2.55 34.36
C LEU A 360 2.58 1.10 33.89
N VAL A 361 2.80 0.13 34.77
CA VAL A 361 2.86 -1.29 34.40
C VAL A 361 1.53 -1.77 33.82
N SER A 362 0.40 -1.46 34.46
CA SER A 362 -0.92 -1.89 33.96
C SER A 362 -1.25 -1.30 32.58
N ASN A 363 -0.96 -0.02 32.36
CA ASN A 363 -1.22 0.64 31.08
C ASN A 363 -0.22 0.23 29.99
N LEU A 364 1.07 0.21 30.28
CA LEU A 364 2.09 -0.21 29.31
C LEU A 364 1.90 -1.66 28.90
N PHE A 365 1.57 -2.55 29.84
CA PHE A 365 1.33 -3.96 29.54
C PHE A 365 0.05 -4.15 28.70
N ALA A 366 -1.06 -3.48 29.04
CA ALA A 366 -2.26 -3.47 28.21
C ALA A 366 -1.97 -2.91 26.81
N GLY A 367 -1.22 -1.81 26.73
CA GLY A 367 -0.81 -1.19 25.48
C GLY A 367 0.03 -2.13 24.61
N PHE A 368 1.01 -2.80 25.20
CA PHE A 368 1.82 -3.80 24.52
C PHE A 368 0.96 -4.90 23.91
N LEU A 369 0.05 -5.48 24.69
CA LEU A 369 -0.81 -6.57 24.24
C LEU A 369 -1.75 -6.17 23.10
N ILE A 370 -2.35 -4.97 23.14
CA ILE A 370 -3.25 -4.49 22.08
C ILE A 370 -2.45 -4.10 20.83
N ALA A 371 -1.37 -3.33 21.00
CA ALA A 371 -0.50 -2.87 19.93
C ALA A 371 0.12 -4.02 19.12
N HIS A 372 0.43 -5.13 19.79
CA HIS A 372 0.96 -6.32 19.14
C HIS A 372 0.02 -6.84 18.05
N VAL A 373 -1.30 -6.84 18.31
CA VAL A 373 -2.30 -7.30 17.34
C VAL A 373 -2.31 -6.42 16.09
N VAL A 374 -2.46 -5.10 16.29
CA VAL A 374 -2.56 -4.11 15.20
C VAL A 374 -1.28 -4.08 14.36
N THR A 375 -0.11 -4.15 15.02
CA THR A 375 1.19 -4.06 14.33
C THR A 375 1.39 -5.17 13.31
N TYR A 376 1.15 -6.42 13.71
CA TYR A 376 1.32 -7.52 12.77
C TYR A 376 0.18 -7.54 11.75
N ASN A 377 -1.06 -7.35 12.18
CA ASN A 377 -2.19 -7.51 11.28
C ASN A 377 -2.25 -6.44 10.19
N HIS A 378 -1.86 -5.19 10.48
CA HIS A 378 -2.03 -4.03 9.59
C HIS A 378 -0.71 -3.39 9.17
N TYR A 379 0.14 -3.02 10.12
CA TYR A 379 1.34 -2.22 9.81
C TYR A 379 2.39 -3.00 9.00
N SER A 380 2.33 -4.33 9.02
CA SER A 380 3.22 -5.20 8.21
C SER A 380 2.70 -5.55 6.81
N THR A 381 1.62 -4.92 6.35
CA THR A 381 1.00 -5.16 5.04
C THR A 381 1.09 -3.91 4.15
N ASP A 382 0.58 -4.00 2.92
CA ASP A 382 0.64 -2.92 1.94
C ASP A 382 -0.19 -1.70 2.37
N LYS A 383 0.23 -0.51 1.90
CA LYS A 383 -0.48 0.76 2.06
C LYS A 383 -0.80 1.33 0.69
N PHE A 384 -1.95 1.95 0.54
CA PHE A 384 -2.43 2.40 -0.76
C PHE A 384 -2.72 3.90 -0.77
N ALA A 385 -2.53 4.52 -1.92
CA ALA A 385 -2.92 5.90 -2.12
C ALA A 385 -4.45 6.00 -2.25
N TYR A 386 -5.02 7.16 -1.92
CA TYR A 386 -6.47 7.35 -1.99
C TYR A 386 -7.06 7.18 -3.40
N ASP A 387 -6.28 7.52 -4.43
CA ASP A 387 -6.63 7.40 -5.84
C ASP A 387 -6.32 6.02 -6.44
N ASP A 388 -5.77 5.08 -5.66
CA ASP A 388 -5.52 3.73 -6.13
C ASP A 388 -6.85 3.00 -6.48
N PRO A 389 -6.91 2.26 -7.60
CA PRO A 389 -8.12 1.52 -8.01
C PRO A 389 -8.59 0.47 -6.99
N ILE A 390 -7.75 0.04 -6.04
CA ILE A 390 -8.10 -0.95 -5.02
C ILE A 390 -9.31 -0.53 -4.17
N LEU A 391 -9.54 0.78 -3.98
CA LEU A 391 -10.70 1.26 -3.23
C LEU A 391 -12.03 0.84 -3.86
N GLU A 392 -12.07 0.58 -5.17
CA GLU A 392 -13.26 0.10 -5.88
C GLU A 392 -13.47 -1.42 -5.70
N ASN A 393 -12.50 -2.13 -5.13
CA ASN A 393 -12.57 -3.55 -4.82
C ASN A 393 -12.33 -3.78 -3.32
N PHE A 394 -13.39 -3.58 -2.52
CA PHE A 394 -13.36 -3.74 -1.06
C PHE A 394 -12.72 -5.05 -0.60
N ALA A 395 -13.04 -6.19 -1.25
CA ALA A 395 -12.51 -7.48 -0.84
C ALA A 395 -10.98 -7.55 -1.01
N CYS A 396 -10.47 -7.07 -2.15
CA CYS A 396 -9.02 -6.94 -2.36
C CYS A 396 -8.41 -5.95 -1.38
N LEU A 397 -9.03 -4.79 -1.16
CA LEU A 397 -8.52 -3.82 -0.18
C LEU A 397 -8.32 -4.47 1.19
N GLN A 398 -9.34 -5.17 1.71
CA GLN A 398 -9.24 -5.88 2.98
C GLN A 398 -8.16 -6.98 2.96
N LEU A 399 -8.01 -7.72 1.86
CA LEU A 399 -7.06 -8.84 1.76
C LEU A 399 -5.59 -8.40 1.64
N TYR A 400 -5.31 -7.29 0.96
CA TYR A 400 -3.96 -6.78 0.78
C TYR A 400 -3.44 -5.96 1.96
N THR A 401 -4.36 -5.42 2.78
CA THR A 401 -4.04 -4.54 3.92
C THR A 401 -4.19 -5.22 5.28
N THR A 402 -4.54 -6.51 5.28
CA THR A 402 -4.64 -7.29 6.51
C THR A 402 -3.96 -8.64 6.37
N ARG A 403 -3.48 -9.19 7.49
CA ARG A 403 -2.94 -10.54 7.54
C ARG A 403 -3.42 -11.29 8.77
N ASN A 404 -3.44 -12.61 8.64
CA ASN A 404 -3.78 -13.51 9.74
C ASN A 404 -2.55 -14.02 10.47
N MET A 405 -2.76 -14.23 11.77
CA MET A 405 -1.80 -14.85 12.68
C MET A 405 -2.25 -16.27 12.99
N ARG A 406 -1.28 -17.16 13.22
CA ARG A 406 -1.56 -18.59 13.41
C ARG A 406 -2.60 -18.79 14.53
N PRO A 407 -3.74 -19.44 14.23
CA PRO A 407 -4.73 -19.70 15.25
C PRO A 407 -4.30 -20.74 16.27
N GLY A 408 -4.88 -20.66 17.46
CA GLY A 408 -4.69 -21.61 18.54
C GLY A 408 -5.44 -21.16 19.78
N PRO A 409 -5.90 -22.06 20.67
CA PRO A 409 -6.80 -21.68 21.77
C PRO A 409 -6.28 -20.53 22.63
N PHE A 410 -4.97 -20.51 22.90
CA PHE A 410 -4.33 -19.42 23.65
C PHE A 410 -4.33 -18.10 22.86
N ILE A 411 -3.96 -18.13 21.59
CA ILE A 411 -3.93 -16.92 20.74
C ILE A 411 -5.34 -16.42 20.47
N ASP A 412 -6.30 -17.31 20.20
CA ASP A 412 -7.71 -16.99 20.00
C ASP A 412 -8.29 -16.27 21.24
N TRP A 413 -7.88 -16.68 22.44
CA TRP A 413 -8.23 -16.00 23.69
C TRP A 413 -7.48 -14.67 23.87
N LEU A 414 -6.15 -14.71 23.76
CA LEU A 414 -5.30 -13.55 24.01
C LEU A 414 -5.63 -12.43 23.02
N TRP A 415 -5.66 -12.71 21.73
CA TRP A 415 -5.95 -11.74 20.66
C TRP A 415 -7.45 -11.52 20.44
N GLY A 416 -8.29 -12.19 21.22
CA GLY A 416 -9.73 -12.01 21.15
C GLY A 416 -10.33 -12.33 19.78
N GLY A 417 -9.77 -13.31 19.06
CA GLY A 417 -10.21 -13.68 17.71
C GLY A 417 -9.66 -12.79 16.58
N LEU A 418 -8.93 -11.72 16.90
CA LEU A 418 -8.32 -10.85 15.88
C LEU A 418 -7.08 -11.44 15.22
N ASN A 419 -6.69 -12.66 15.58
CA ASN A 419 -5.78 -13.46 14.75
C ASN A 419 -6.42 -13.86 13.41
N TYR A 420 -7.74 -13.73 13.27
CA TYR A 420 -8.52 -13.85 12.03
C TYR A 420 -8.88 -12.46 11.47
N GLN A 421 -7.87 -11.59 11.29
CA GLN A 421 -8.07 -10.21 10.85
C GLN A 421 -8.70 -10.14 9.46
N ILE A 422 -8.28 -11.00 8.52
CA ILE A 422 -8.81 -11.03 7.15
C ILE A 422 -10.33 -11.24 7.19
N GLU A 423 -10.78 -12.27 7.89
CA GLU A 423 -12.21 -12.60 8.01
C GLU A 423 -12.98 -11.48 8.70
N HIS A 424 -12.40 -10.90 9.75
CA HIS A 424 -12.99 -9.80 10.48
C HIS A 424 -13.17 -8.56 9.59
N HIS A 425 -12.18 -8.23 8.76
CA HIS A 425 -12.28 -7.10 7.83
C HIS A 425 -13.26 -7.33 6.69
N LEU A 426 -13.32 -8.54 6.14
CA LEU A 426 -14.30 -8.89 5.10
C LEU A 426 -15.74 -8.89 5.65
N PHE A 427 -15.91 -9.25 6.93
CA PHE A 427 -17.22 -9.34 7.59
C PHE A 427 -17.19 -8.64 8.97
N PRO A 428 -17.13 -7.29 9.02
CA PRO A 428 -16.95 -6.55 10.27
C PRO A 428 -18.08 -6.77 11.28
N THR A 429 -19.28 -7.12 10.81
CA THR A 429 -20.44 -7.43 11.66
C THR A 429 -20.47 -8.89 12.13
N MET A 430 -19.49 -9.73 11.76
CA MET A 430 -19.42 -11.13 12.18
C MET A 430 -18.92 -11.24 13.63
N PRO A 431 -19.65 -11.93 14.53
CA PRO A 431 -19.16 -12.22 15.87
C PRO A 431 -17.88 -13.07 15.85
N ARG A 432 -16.90 -12.75 16.71
CA ARG A 432 -15.57 -13.37 16.66
C ARG A 432 -15.55 -14.91 16.79
N HIS A 433 -16.52 -15.51 17.46
CA HIS A 433 -16.62 -16.96 17.60
C HIS A 433 -16.97 -17.69 16.29
N ASN A 434 -17.31 -16.95 15.22
CA ASN A 434 -17.54 -17.48 13.89
C ASN A 434 -16.40 -17.21 12.90
N LEU A 435 -15.40 -16.39 13.24
CA LEU A 435 -14.28 -16.06 12.34
C LEU A 435 -13.49 -17.30 11.91
N LYS A 436 -13.19 -18.19 12.86
CA LYS A 436 -12.57 -19.49 12.58
C LYS A 436 -13.36 -20.34 11.59
N LYS A 437 -14.69 -20.23 11.60
CA LYS A 437 -15.60 -21.03 10.76
C LYS A 437 -15.67 -20.49 9.33
N VAL A 438 -15.54 -19.17 9.14
CA VAL A 438 -15.57 -18.55 7.80
C VAL A 438 -14.20 -18.60 7.11
N MET A 439 -13.10 -18.69 7.87
CA MET A 439 -11.73 -18.75 7.33
C MET A 439 -11.56 -19.74 6.15
N PRO A 440 -12.04 -20.99 6.19
CA PRO A 440 -11.92 -21.90 5.04
C PRO A 440 -12.63 -21.40 3.78
N LEU A 441 -13.77 -20.72 3.92
CA LEU A 441 -14.52 -20.15 2.80
C LEU A 441 -13.80 -18.95 2.18
N VAL A 442 -13.13 -18.15 3.01
CA VAL A 442 -12.28 -17.06 2.53
C VAL A 442 -11.06 -17.59 1.79
N LYS A 443 -10.42 -18.66 2.29
CA LYS A 443 -9.31 -19.33 1.59
C LYS A 443 -9.73 -19.87 0.22
N GLU A 444 -10.92 -20.47 0.12
CA GLU A 444 -11.52 -20.92 -1.14
C GLU A 444 -11.71 -19.74 -2.11
N PHE A 445 -12.35 -18.65 -1.64
CA PHE A 445 -12.53 -17.42 -2.41
C PHE A 445 -11.21 -16.82 -2.92
N CYS A 446 -10.18 -16.75 -2.07
CA CYS A 446 -8.87 -16.25 -2.47
C CYS A 446 -8.24 -17.12 -3.57
N ALA A 447 -8.33 -18.44 -3.45
CA ALA A 447 -7.79 -19.38 -4.43
C ALA A 447 -8.51 -19.28 -5.79
N GLU A 448 -9.85 -19.19 -5.79
CA GLU A 448 -10.66 -19.06 -7.03
C GLU A 448 -10.40 -17.78 -7.82
N ASN A 449 -9.96 -16.73 -7.13
CA ASN A 449 -9.78 -15.39 -7.68
C ASN A 449 -8.31 -14.99 -7.86
N ASP A 450 -7.37 -15.89 -7.59
CA ASP A 450 -5.93 -15.62 -7.65
C ASP A 450 -5.55 -14.38 -6.80
N ILE A 451 -5.99 -14.40 -5.54
CA ILE A 451 -5.71 -13.35 -4.54
C ILE A 451 -4.84 -13.96 -3.43
N PRO A 452 -3.75 -13.32 -3.02
CA PRO A 452 -2.94 -13.82 -1.92
C PRO A 452 -3.73 -13.82 -0.61
N TYR A 453 -3.72 -14.96 0.09
CA TYR A 453 -4.22 -15.07 1.45
C TYR A 453 -3.02 -15.02 2.41
N MET A 454 -2.84 -13.88 3.09
CA MET A 454 -1.66 -13.63 3.93
C MET A 454 -1.79 -14.31 5.30
N GLU A 455 -1.14 -15.47 5.45
CA GLU A 455 -1.00 -16.20 6.72
C GLU A 455 0.49 -16.50 6.96
N ARG A 456 1.01 -16.11 8.13
CA ARG A 456 2.45 -16.14 8.47
C ARG A 456 3.18 -17.45 8.11
N LYS A 457 2.50 -18.60 8.20
CA LYS A 457 3.12 -19.90 7.88
C LYS A 457 3.52 -20.04 6.41
N LYS A 458 2.67 -19.61 5.46
CA LYS A 458 3.00 -19.76 4.03
C LYS A 458 4.16 -18.89 3.59
N GLN A 459 4.31 -17.70 4.17
CA GLN A 459 5.42 -16.80 3.83
C GLN A 459 6.73 -17.30 4.44
N LEU A 460 6.74 -17.71 5.71
CA LEU A 460 7.94 -18.26 6.33
C LEU A 460 8.33 -19.61 5.71
N ASP A 461 7.36 -20.49 5.42
CA ASP A 461 7.65 -21.76 4.76
C ASP A 461 8.17 -21.54 3.33
N ALA A 462 7.64 -20.55 2.58
CA ALA A 462 8.13 -20.20 1.24
C ALA A 462 9.51 -19.52 1.28
N GLU A 463 9.76 -18.64 2.25
CA GLU A 463 11.09 -18.05 2.47
C GLU A 463 12.11 -19.11 2.89
N ILE A 464 11.73 -20.05 3.77
CA ILE A 464 12.58 -21.19 4.16
C ILE A 464 12.84 -22.09 2.96
N GLU A 465 11.82 -22.41 2.16
CA GLU A 465 11.96 -23.25 0.95
C GLU A 465 12.85 -22.57 -0.09
N GLN A 466 12.73 -21.24 -0.26
CA GLN A 466 13.59 -20.48 -1.14
C GLN A 466 15.03 -20.39 -0.63
N LEU A 467 15.24 -20.12 0.66
CA LEU A 467 16.57 -20.12 1.29
C LEU A 467 17.21 -21.52 1.26
N GLN A 468 16.42 -22.59 1.41
CA GLN A 468 16.89 -23.97 1.26
C GLN A 468 17.30 -24.27 -0.18
N LYS A 469 16.55 -23.75 -1.16
CA LYS A 469 16.91 -23.88 -2.57
C LYS A 469 18.23 -23.15 -2.88
N GLU A 470 18.36 -21.91 -2.41
CA GLU A 470 19.60 -21.11 -2.56
C GLU A 470 20.79 -21.79 -1.85
N LEU A 471 20.59 -22.36 -0.65
CA LEU A 471 21.63 -23.10 0.06
C LEU A 471 22.07 -24.36 -0.69
N ASN A 472 21.13 -25.14 -1.22
CA ASN A 472 21.43 -26.34 -2.01
C ASN A 472 22.19 -26.00 -3.31
N GLU A 473 21.85 -24.88 -3.96
CA GLU A 473 22.58 -24.37 -5.13
C GLU A 473 24.04 -24.00 -4.76
N ILE A 474 24.25 -23.35 -3.61
CA ILE A 474 25.59 -23.01 -3.11
C ILE A 474 26.40 -24.26 -2.71
N GLU A 475 25.76 -25.25 -2.08
CA GLU A 475 26.41 -26.52 -1.73
C GLU A 475 26.83 -27.30 -2.97
N ALA A 476 25.98 -27.36 -4.01
CA ALA A 476 26.32 -27.99 -5.29
C ALA A 476 27.51 -27.31 -5.99
N ASP A 477 27.51 -25.96 -6.04
CA ASP A 477 28.62 -25.17 -6.58
C ASP A 477 29.93 -25.40 -5.81
N ASN A 478 29.86 -25.58 -4.49
CA ASN A 478 31.03 -25.85 -3.64
C ASN A 478 31.55 -27.28 -3.82
N GLU A 479 30.68 -28.29 -3.94
CA GLU A 479 31.09 -29.66 -4.26
C GLU A 479 31.78 -29.74 -5.63
N GLU A 480 31.26 -29.00 -6.62
CA GLU A 480 31.88 -28.92 -7.96
C GLU A 480 33.25 -28.24 -7.92
N LYS A 481 33.38 -27.12 -7.20
CA LYS A 481 34.68 -26.45 -6.98
C LYS A 481 35.66 -27.30 -6.19
N GLN A 482 35.20 -28.04 -5.18
CA GLN A 482 36.06 -28.91 -4.38
C GLN A 482 36.54 -30.11 -5.20
N LYS A 483 35.70 -30.63 -6.10
CA LYS A 483 36.09 -31.64 -7.08
C LYS A 483 37.13 -31.09 -8.07
N GLN A 484 36.92 -29.88 -8.60
CA GLN A 484 37.91 -29.19 -9.44
C GLN A 484 39.25 -28.97 -8.73
N LEU A 485 39.24 -28.55 -7.46
CA LEU A 485 40.45 -28.40 -6.64
C LEU A 485 41.16 -29.73 -6.35
N THR A 486 40.43 -30.82 -6.25
CA THR A 486 41.00 -32.17 -6.04
C THR A 486 41.62 -32.70 -7.34
N ASP A 487 40.93 -32.51 -8.47
CA ASP A 487 41.43 -32.85 -9.80
C ASP A 487 42.68 -32.02 -10.16
N GLU A 488 42.72 -30.74 -9.77
CA GLU A 488 43.86 -29.83 -9.94
C GLU A 488 45.05 -30.20 -9.02
N GLN A 489 44.79 -30.68 -7.80
CA GLN A 489 45.83 -31.21 -6.90
C GLN A 489 46.42 -32.54 -7.39
N ASP A 490 45.60 -33.44 -7.92
CA ASP A 490 46.07 -34.71 -8.50
C ASP A 490 46.92 -34.46 -9.76
N LEU A 491 46.53 -33.49 -10.60
CA LEU A 491 47.33 -33.01 -11.75
C LEU A 491 48.67 -32.39 -11.32
N LEU A 492 48.71 -31.62 -10.23
CA LEU A 492 49.95 -31.04 -9.69
C LEU A 492 50.89 -32.08 -9.09
N THR A 493 50.37 -33.24 -8.67
CA THR A 493 51.19 -34.31 -8.07
C THR A 493 51.89 -35.16 -9.13
N GLU A 494 51.38 -35.21 -10.37
CA GLU A 494 51.99 -35.95 -11.49
C GLU A 494 53.09 -35.18 -12.27
N VAL A 495 53.30 -33.88 -12.04
CA VAL A 495 54.24 -33.07 -12.82
C VAL A 495 55.60 -32.93 -12.13
N ARG A 496 56.55 -33.83 -12.46
CA ARG A 496 57.97 -33.74 -12.04
C ARG A 496 58.98 -33.68 -13.20
N THR A 497 58.58 -33.17 -14.36
CA THR A 497 59.47 -32.98 -15.53
C THR A 497 59.16 -31.69 -16.31
N GLU A 498 60.17 -31.12 -16.97
CA GLU A 498 60.13 -29.82 -17.67
C GLU A 498 59.05 -29.72 -18.77
N GLU A 499 58.60 -30.84 -19.35
CA GLU A 499 57.50 -30.87 -20.32
C GLU A 499 56.14 -30.52 -19.71
N GLY A 500 55.90 -30.85 -18.44
CA GLY A 500 54.64 -30.51 -17.76
C GLY A 500 54.50 -29.01 -17.47
N ILE A 501 55.61 -28.28 -17.32
CA ILE A 501 55.59 -26.81 -17.11
C ILE A 501 55.14 -26.10 -18.40
N GLN A 502 55.49 -26.63 -19.57
CA GLN A 502 55.06 -26.11 -20.87
C GLN A 502 53.57 -26.40 -21.11
N GLN A 503 53.07 -27.59 -20.76
CA GLN A 503 51.64 -27.90 -20.86
C GLN A 503 50.79 -27.14 -19.83
N TYR A 504 51.28 -26.91 -18.62
CA TYR A 504 50.61 -26.10 -17.61
C TYR A 504 50.47 -24.64 -18.04
N LYS A 505 51.49 -24.06 -18.67
CA LYS A 505 51.40 -22.72 -19.27
C LYS A 505 50.40 -22.66 -20.42
N LEU A 506 50.31 -23.72 -21.23
CA LEU A 506 49.32 -23.84 -22.31
C LEU A 506 47.89 -24.01 -21.77
N HIS A 507 47.72 -24.72 -20.66
CA HIS A 507 46.44 -24.90 -19.96
C HIS A 507 45.96 -23.57 -19.37
N GLN A 508 46.81 -22.86 -18.63
CA GLN A 508 46.47 -21.54 -18.10
C GLN A 508 46.14 -20.52 -19.20
N LEU A 509 46.79 -20.60 -20.36
CA LEU A 509 46.43 -19.77 -21.51
C LEU A 509 45.07 -20.14 -22.10
N LYS A 510 44.72 -21.43 -22.12
CA LYS A 510 43.40 -21.90 -22.59
C LYS A 510 42.28 -21.52 -21.62
N GLU A 511 42.47 -21.68 -20.32
CA GLU A 511 41.49 -21.27 -19.31
C GLU A 511 41.29 -19.75 -19.28
N SER A 512 42.38 -18.98 -19.42
CA SER A 512 42.27 -17.52 -19.55
C SER A 512 41.53 -17.11 -20.83
N LEU A 513 41.68 -17.88 -21.93
CA LEU A 513 40.93 -17.70 -23.17
C LEU A 513 39.45 -18.06 -23.01
N GLU A 514 39.13 -19.19 -22.39
CA GLU A 514 37.74 -19.62 -22.13
C GLU A 514 37.02 -18.69 -21.15
N CYS A 515 37.72 -18.19 -20.14
CA CYS A 515 37.17 -17.21 -19.22
C CYS A 515 36.91 -15.86 -19.90
N HIS A 516 37.78 -15.43 -20.82
CA HIS A 516 37.53 -14.26 -21.66
C HIS A 516 36.40 -14.51 -22.66
N GLU A 517 36.29 -15.71 -23.25
CA GLU A 517 35.23 -16.06 -24.20
C GLU A 517 33.86 -16.08 -23.52
N LYS A 518 33.78 -16.62 -22.30
CA LYS A 518 32.56 -16.61 -21.48
C LYS A 518 32.16 -15.20 -21.04
N ALA A 519 33.12 -14.38 -20.60
CA ALA A 519 32.86 -12.97 -20.28
C ALA A 519 32.39 -12.17 -21.51
N LEU A 520 32.94 -12.47 -22.70
CA LEU A 520 32.51 -11.87 -23.95
C LEU A 520 31.11 -12.33 -24.36
N GLU A 521 30.76 -13.60 -24.15
CA GLU A 521 29.42 -14.15 -24.40
C GLU A 521 28.36 -13.53 -23.47
N GLU A 522 28.67 -13.36 -22.19
CA GLU A 522 27.79 -12.70 -21.21
C GLU A 522 27.57 -11.21 -21.55
N SER A 523 28.65 -10.50 -21.92
CA SER A 523 28.59 -9.10 -22.36
C SER A 523 27.79 -8.95 -23.67
N ASN A 524 27.96 -9.87 -24.61
CA ASN A 524 27.16 -9.92 -25.85
C ASN A 524 25.68 -10.18 -25.57
N ALA A 525 25.35 -11.08 -24.63
CA ALA A 525 23.98 -11.36 -24.25
C ALA A 525 23.31 -10.14 -23.59
N GLU A 526 24.04 -9.39 -22.76
CA GLU A 526 23.53 -8.14 -22.18
C GLU A 526 23.30 -7.07 -23.25
N PHE A 527 24.21 -6.96 -24.22
CA PHE A 527 24.08 -6.04 -25.36
C PHE A 527 22.85 -6.38 -26.22
N ASP A 528 22.67 -7.65 -26.60
CA ASP A 528 21.53 -8.13 -27.40
C ASP A 528 20.19 -7.92 -26.69
N LYS A 529 20.15 -8.09 -25.37
CA LYS A 529 18.97 -7.83 -24.55
C LYS A 529 18.60 -6.34 -24.58
N LYS A 530 19.56 -5.44 -24.31
CA LYS A 530 19.35 -3.99 -24.34
C LYS A 530 18.98 -3.49 -25.74
N GLN A 531 19.57 -4.07 -26.78
CA GLN A 531 19.21 -3.79 -28.18
C GLN A 531 17.75 -4.17 -28.49
N SER A 532 17.30 -5.33 -28.01
CA SER A 532 15.92 -5.80 -28.18
C SER A 532 14.91 -4.90 -27.47
N GLU A 533 15.23 -4.44 -26.26
CA GLU A 533 14.40 -3.48 -25.50
C GLU A 533 14.31 -2.11 -26.21
N LEU A 534 15.40 -1.66 -26.83
CA LEU A 534 15.42 -0.41 -27.61
C LEU A 534 14.56 -0.51 -28.88
N LEU A 535 14.69 -1.62 -29.63
CA LEU A 535 13.85 -1.90 -30.81
C LEU A 535 12.37 -1.98 -30.46
N ALA A 536 12.01 -2.64 -29.35
CA ALA A 536 10.63 -2.71 -28.87
C ALA A 536 10.08 -1.33 -28.49
N SER A 537 10.89 -0.50 -27.83
CA SER A 537 10.54 0.89 -27.49
C SER A 537 10.29 1.73 -28.77
N MET A 538 11.18 1.62 -29.76
CA MET A 538 11.06 2.33 -31.04
C MET A 538 9.84 1.87 -31.85
N GLN A 539 9.53 0.57 -31.89
CA GLN A 539 8.34 0.06 -32.56
C GLN A 539 7.05 0.54 -31.90
N THR A 540 7.02 0.62 -30.57
CA THR A 540 5.88 1.14 -29.80
C THR A 540 5.67 2.62 -30.11
N PHE A 541 6.76 3.40 -30.12
CA PHE A 541 6.74 4.81 -30.49
C PHE A 541 6.27 5.02 -31.94
N SER A 542 6.80 4.27 -32.91
CA SER A 542 6.41 4.33 -34.32
C SER A 542 4.93 3.98 -34.54
N LYS A 543 4.41 2.94 -33.88
CA LYS A 543 2.98 2.59 -33.92
C LYS A 543 2.10 3.70 -33.34
N ALA A 544 2.51 4.29 -32.22
CA ALA A 544 1.80 5.41 -31.61
C ALA A 544 1.80 6.65 -32.52
N ALA A 545 2.94 6.96 -33.14
CA ALA A 545 3.10 8.06 -34.09
C ALA A 545 2.25 7.86 -35.35
N SER A 546 2.27 6.67 -35.95
CA SER A 546 1.47 6.33 -37.15
C SER A 546 -0.04 6.46 -36.89
N LYS A 547 -0.54 5.91 -35.76
CA LYS A 547 -1.96 6.00 -35.38
C LYS A 547 -2.41 7.45 -35.15
N ARG A 548 -1.52 8.31 -34.65
CA ARG A 548 -1.80 9.75 -34.45
C ARG A 548 -1.69 10.55 -35.75
N ASN A 549 -0.77 10.19 -36.65
CA ASN A 549 -0.63 10.81 -37.96
C ASN A 549 -1.87 10.55 -38.84
N GLU A 550 -2.46 9.35 -38.74
CA GLU A 550 -3.75 9.06 -39.39
C GLU A 550 -4.90 9.90 -38.80
N LYS A 551 -4.97 10.08 -37.47
CA LYS A 551 -5.93 11.02 -36.85
C LYS A 551 -5.71 12.46 -37.34
N PHE A 552 -4.46 12.88 -37.50
CA PHE A 552 -4.10 14.22 -37.96
C PHE A 552 -4.43 14.45 -39.44
N LYS A 553 -4.15 13.47 -40.32
CA LYS A 553 -4.61 13.48 -41.72
C LYS A 553 -6.13 13.53 -41.84
N MET A 554 -6.84 12.77 -41.00
CA MET A 554 -8.29 12.77 -40.95
C MET A 554 -8.82 14.16 -40.54
N ALA A 555 -8.20 14.79 -39.54
CA ALA A 555 -8.51 16.17 -39.14
C ALA A 555 -8.21 17.19 -40.26
N LEU A 556 -7.09 17.03 -40.99
CA LEU A 556 -6.73 17.87 -42.14
C LEU A 556 -7.67 17.68 -43.34
N GLN A 557 -8.15 16.47 -43.59
CA GLN A 557 -9.16 16.19 -44.62
C GLN A 557 -10.52 16.79 -44.27
N ILE A 558 -10.89 16.79 -42.98
CA ILE A 558 -12.08 17.49 -42.48
C ILE A 558 -11.91 19.00 -42.71
N LEU A 559 -10.76 19.57 -42.35
CA LEU A 559 -10.39 20.97 -42.59
C LEU A 559 -10.40 21.35 -44.08
N GLY A 560 -9.88 20.50 -44.96
CA GLY A 560 -9.84 20.74 -46.41
C GLY A 560 -11.20 20.68 -47.09
N ARG A 561 -12.22 20.09 -46.45
CA ARG A 561 -13.61 20.08 -46.91
C ARG A 561 -14.44 21.25 -46.39
N VAL A 562 -13.94 22.00 -45.41
CA VAL A 562 -14.58 23.23 -44.94
C VAL A 562 -14.26 24.34 -45.95
N THR A 563 -15.11 24.45 -46.97
CA THR A 563 -15.15 25.64 -47.82
C THR A 563 -15.75 26.82 -47.05
N ILE A 564 -15.38 28.04 -47.43
CA ILE A 564 -15.71 29.35 -46.83
C ILE A 564 -17.25 29.60 -46.65
N LYS A 565 -18.11 28.67 -47.07
CA LYS A 565 -19.57 28.77 -46.94
C LYS A 565 -20.17 28.26 -45.62
N ASP A 566 -19.36 27.73 -44.68
CA ASP A 566 -19.84 27.21 -43.39
C ASP A 566 -19.68 28.18 -42.20
N GLU A 567 -19.71 29.50 -42.42
CA GLU A 567 -19.63 30.49 -41.32
C GLU A 567 -20.77 30.35 -40.30
N ASP A 568 -21.95 29.87 -40.73
CA ASP A 568 -23.11 29.70 -39.85
C ASP A 568 -23.03 28.47 -38.92
N ARG A 569 -22.13 27.49 -39.19
CA ARG A 569 -22.05 26.26 -38.38
C ARG A 569 -21.07 26.33 -37.20
N TYR A 570 -20.10 27.23 -37.23
CA TYR A 570 -19.00 27.21 -36.25
C TYR A 570 -18.83 28.50 -35.44
N GLY A 571 -19.69 29.51 -35.62
CA GLY A 571 -19.89 30.65 -34.71
C GLY A 571 -18.70 31.61 -34.52
N ASN A 572 -17.46 31.17 -34.72
CA ASN A 572 -16.24 31.96 -34.75
C ASN A 572 -15.10 31.10 -35.32
N MET A 573 -14.79 31.27 -36.61
CA MET A 573 -13.70 30.57 -37.30
C MET A 573 -12.34 30.74 -36.59
N GLU A 574 -12.18 31.81 -35.81
CA GLU A 574 -10.94 32.12 -35.11
C GLU A 574 -10.77 31.33 -33.79
N ASP A 575 -11.86 30.97 -33.10
CA ASP A 575 -11.81 30.04 -31.95
C ASP A 575 -11.40 28.63 -32.39
N PHE A 576 -11.90 28.19 -33.55
CA PHE A 576 -11.53 26.90 -34.13
C PHE A 576 -10.05 26.88 -34.55
N LYS A 577 -9.57 27.92 -35.24
CA LYS A 577 -8.14 28.07 -35.55
C LYS A 577 -7.28 28.10 -34.28
N GLN A 578 -7.74 28.72 -33.20
CA GLN A 578 -7.01 28.78 -31.93
C GLN A 578 -6.93 27.42 -31.23
N LYS A 579 -8.04 26.66 -31.20
CA LYS A 579 -8.05 25.27 -30.70
C LYS A 579 -7.12 24.35 -31.50
N MET A 580 -7.12 24.49 -32.83
CA MET A 580 -6.23 23.72 -33.70
C MET A 580 -4.76 24.09 -33.49
N ARG A 581 -4.42 25.38 -33.32
CA ARG A 581 -3.04 25.79 -32.97
C ARG A 581 -2.59 25.19 -31.66
N LYS A 582 -3.46 25.19 -30.63
CA LYS A 582 -3.16 24.60 -29.32
C LYS A 582 -2.87 23.10 -29.43
N GLN A 583 -3.68 22.34 -30.19
CA GLN A 583 -3.43 20.92 -30.41
C GLN A 583 -2.14 20.66 -31.20
N ILE A 584 -1.81 21.51 -32.18
CA ILE A 584 -0.54 21.44 -32.92
C ILE A 584 0.65 21.69 -31.99
N ASP A 585 0.56 22.65 -31.08
CA ASP A 585 1.64 22.98 -30.15
C ASP A 585 1.82 21.92 -29.06
N GLU A 586 0.74 21.34 -28.54
CA GLU A 586 0.78 20.16 -27.66
C GLU A 586 1.45 18.97 -28.36
N PHE A 587 1.11 18.72 -29.63
CA PHE A 587 1.70 17.66 -30.43
C PHE A 587 3.20 17.89 -30.71
N LYS A 588 3.62 19.14 -30.98
CA LYS A 588 5.05 19.48 -31.12
C LYS A 588 5.82 19.24 -29.83
N SER A 589 5.23 19.56 -28.68
CA SER A 589 5.85 19.35 -27.37
C SER A 589 6.06 17.86 -27.07
N GLU A 590 5.07 17.03 -27.40
CA GLU A 590 5.21 15.57 -27.23
C GLU A 590 6.26 14.97 -28.18
N ILE A 591 6.35 15.44 -29.43
CA ILE A 591 7.41 15.01 -30.36
C ILE A 591 8.79 15.39 -29.83
N ALA A 592 8.94 16.60 -29.27
CA ALA A 592 10.19 17.04 -28.69
C ALA A 592 10.62 16.16 -27.50
N LEU A 593 9.68 15.79 -26.62
CA LEU A 593 9.93 14.86 -25.51
C LEU A 593 10.32 13.46 -26.01
N GLY A 594 9.62 12.92 -27.01
CA GLY A 594 9.97 11.64 -27.61
C GLY A 594 11.35 11.63 -28.28
N HIS A 595 11.70 12.71 -28.99
CA HIS A 595 13.06 12.87 -29.55
C HIS A 595 14.12 12.91 -28.45
N GLN A 596 13.84 13.60 -27.34
CA GLN A 596 14.78 13.69 -26.23
C GLN A 596 14.98 12.35 -25.52
N GLU A 597 13.92 11.54 -25.38
CA GLU A 597 14.01 10.18 -24.84
C GLU A 597 14.83 9.25 -25.75
N ILE A 598 14.63 9.33 -27.07
CA ILE A 598 15.41 8.58 -28.07
C ILE A 598 16.89 8.98 -28.01
N GLU A 599 17.19 10.28 -27.94
CA GLU A 599 18.57 10.78 -27.89
C GLU A 599 19.27 10.40 -26.57
N ASN A 600 18.54 10.35 -25.45
CA ASN A 600 19.07 9.86 -24.18
C ASN A 600 19.43 8.38 -24.26
N LYS A 601 18.53 7.52 -24.77
CA LYS A 601 18.83 6.10 -24.96
C LYS A 601 19.96 5.85 -25.96
N ARG A 602 20.08 6.70 -26.99
CA ARG A 602 21.22 6.66 -27.93
C ARG A 602 22.55 6.95 -27.22
N LYS A 603 22.60 7.92 -26.32
CA LYS A 603 23.80 8.22 -25.53
C LYS A 603 24.18 7.07 -24.59
N GLU A 604 23.22 6.43 -23.94
CA GLU A 604 23.45 5.23 -23.14
C GLU A 604 24.05 4.10 -23.97
N LEU A 605 23.54 3.89 -25.20
CA LEU A 605 24.09 2.90 -26.13
C LEU A 605 25.53 3.22 -26.56
N GLU A 606 25.83 4.50 -26.84
CA GLU A 606 27.20 4.92 -27.19
C GLU A 606 28.17 4.78 -26.01
N GLN A 607 27.72 5.01 -24.78
CA GLN A 607 28.52 4.74 -23.57
C GLN A 607 28.79 3.24 -23.38
N LEU A 608 27.80 2.39 -23.64
CA LEU A 608 27.98 0.94 -23.60
C LEU A 608 28.97 0.47 -24.68
N LYS A 609 28.87 1.01 -25.91
CA LYS A 609 29.83 0.75 -26.99
C LYS A 609 31.24 1.19 -26.61
N ALA A 610 31.41 2.32 -25.94
CA ALA A 610 32.71 2.80 -25.51
C ALA A 610 33.33 1.86 -24.46
N LYS A 611 32.53 1.35 -23.50
CA LYS A 611 32.97 0.33 -22.55
C LYS A 611 33.36 -0.98 -23.23
N PHE A 612 32.52 -1.48 -24.13
CA PHE A 612 32.78 -2.70 -24.89
C PHE A 612 34.06 -2.59 -25.73
N ASN A 613 34.30 -1.45 -26.39
CA ASN A 613 35.53 -1.22 -27.15
C ASN A 613 36.78 -1.11 -26.26
N ALA A 614 36.65 -0.60 -25.03
CA ALA A 614 37.75 -0.54 -24.07
C ALA A 614 38.12 -1.93 -23.50
N GLU A 615 37.15 -2.82 -23.36
CA GLU A 615 37.36 -4.22 -22.95
C GLU A 615 37.97 -5.09 -24.08
N ILE A 616 38.03 -4.58 -25.31
CA ILE A 616 38.58 -5.28 -26.51
C ILE A 616 40.02 -4.85 -26.84
N GLU A 617 40.66 -3.97 -26.06
CA GLU A 617 42.11 -3.73 -26.22
C GLU A 617 42.91 -4.96 -25.77
N VAL A 618 43.13 -5.89 -26.72
CA VAL A 618 44.05 -7.01 -26.55
C VAL A 618 45.46 -6.42 -26.37
N PRO A 619 46.18 -6.73 -25.28
CA PRO A 619 47.54 -6.23 -25.09
C PRO A 619 48.41 -6.65 -26.27
N GLU A 620 49.21 -5.72 -26.82
CA GLU A 620 50.17 -6.04 -27.89
C GLU A 620 51.15 -7.10 -27.39
N ILE A 621 50.94 -8.33 -27.83
CA ILE A 621 51.84 -9.44 -27.57
C ILE A 621 53.16 -9.14 -28.30
N GLY A 622 54.23 -8.92 -27.54
CA GLY A 622 55.56 -8.61 -28.04
C GLY A 622 56.09 -9.68 -29.01
N PRO A 623 57.03 -9.32 -29.91
CA PRO A 623 57.49 -10.17 -31.02
C PRO A 623 58.14 -11.50 -30.61
N GLU A 624 58.48 -11.69 -29.33
CA GLU A 624 59.07 -12.94 -28.83
C GLU A 624 58.03 -14.05 -28.65
N VAL A 625 56.79 -13.73 -28.26
CA VAL A 625 55.72 -14.72 -28.07
C VAL A 625 55.12 -15.17 -29.42
N LYS A 626 55.30 -14.38 -30.50
CA LYS A 626 54.81 -14.71 -31.85
C LYS A 626 55.47 -15.94 -32.49
N ARG A 627 56.64 -16.40 -32.01
CA ARG A 627 57.33 -17.56 -32.59
C ARG A 627 56.86 -18.91 -32.03
N GLU A 628 56.08 -18.93 -30.95
CA GLU A 628 55.65 -20.15 -30.24
C GLU A 628 54.13 -20.36 -30.23
N ILE A 629 53.39 -19.73 -31.13
CA ILE A 629 51.95 -19.96 -31.27
C ILE A 629 51.72 -21.09 -32.28
N CYS A 630 51.16 -22.21 -31.84
CA CYS A 630 50.83 -23.33 -32.74
C CYS A 630 49.77 -22.94 -33.77
N ASP A 631 49.73 -23.63 -34.91
CA ASP A 631 48.83 -23.34 -36.03
C ASP A 631 47.33 -23.33 -35.66
N ASP A 632 46.94 -24.04 -34.60
CA ASP A 632 45.56 -24.07 -34.10
C ASP A 632 45.18 -22.81 -33.31
N CYS A 633 46.10 -22.23 -32.54
CA CYS A 633 45.91 -20.92 -31.91
C CYS A 633 45.86 -19.79 -32.96
N ASN A 634 46.63 -19.91 -34.05
CA ASN A 634 46.53 -18.99 -35.19
C ASN A 634 45.20 -19.13 -35.96
N ARG A 635 44.60 -20.33 -36.01
CA ARG A 635 43.25 -20.55 -36.55
C ARG A 635 42.16 -19.93 -35.67
N ALA A 636 42.25 -20.07 -34.35
CA ALA A 636 41.32 -19.45 -33.41
C ALA A 636 41.34 -17.91 -33.48
N LEU A 637 42.54 -17.31 -33.53
CA LEU A 637 42.72 -15.87 -33.74
C LEU A 637 42.20 -15.37 -35.11
N LYS A 638 42.32 -16.17 -36.17
CA LYS A 638 41.69 -15.88 -37.48
C LYS A 638 40.16 -15.95 -37.42
N CYS A 639 39.60 -16.88 -36.66
CA CYS A 639 38.15 -17.04 -36.50
C CYS A 639 37.54 -15.88 -35.68
N GLN A 640 38.23 -15.46 -34.62
CA GLN A 640 37.94 -14.26 -33.82
C GLN A 640 37.97 -12.98 -34.68
N ARG A 641 39.01 -12.79 -35.52
CA ARG A 641 39.08 -11.65 -36.46
C ARG A 641 37.95 -11.67 -37.50
N LYS A 642 37.50 -12.85 -37.94
CA LYS A 642 36.38 -12.99 -38.88
C LYS A 642 35.04 -12.60 -38.22
N ARG A 643 34.78 -13.05 -36.99
CA ARG A 643 33.62 -12.62 -36.18
C ARG A 643 33.61 -11.11 -35.92
N LEU A 644 34.78 -10.51 -35.69
CA LEU A 644 34.92 -9.06 -35.49
C LEU A 644 34.62 -8.26 -36.77
N VAL A 645 34.87 -8.83 -37.95
CA VAL A 645 34.50 -8.26 -39.25
C VAL A 645 32.99 -8.39 -39.50
N ASP A 646 32.40 -9.52 -39.14
CA ASP A 646 30.94 -9.74 -39.26
C ASP A 646 30.14 -8.80 -38.34
N LEU A 647 30.62 -8.55 -37.11
CA LEU A 647 30.05 -7.57 -36.18
C LEU A 647 30.17 -6.12 -36.68
N LYS A 648 31.27 -5.77 -37.36
CA LYS A 648 31.42 -4.47 -38.03
C LYS A 648 30.45 -4.29 -39.20
N MET A 649 30.09 -5.37 -39.91
CA MET A 649 29.06 -5.33 -40.95
C MET A 649 27.65 -5.16 -40.37
N LEU A 650 27.33 -5.82 -39.25
CA LEU A 650 26.06 -5.64 -38.53
C LEU A 650 25.86 -4.19 -38.04
N ASN A 651 26.94 -3.56 -37.58
CA ASN A 651 26.94 -2.15 -37.14
C ASN A 651 26.64 -1.17 -38.29
N HIS A 652 27.04 -1.51 -39.52
CA HIS A 652 26.75 -0.71 -40.72
C HIS A 652 25.28 -0.85 -41.17
N ASP A 653 24.68 -2.04 -41.09
CA ASP A 653 23.23 -2.25 -41.37
C ASP A 653 22.37 -1.52 -40.32
N MET A 654 22.79 -1.53 -39.06
CA MET A 654 22.10 -0.86 -37.96
C MET A 654 22.11 0.67 -38.08
N LYS A 655 23.25 1.26 -38.49
CA LYS A 655 23.35 2.70 -38.77
C LYS A 655 22.40 3.12 -39.91
N PHE A 656 22.30 2.30 -40.96
CA PHE A 656 21.36 2.52 -42.07
C PHE A 656 19.89 2.44 -41.62
N ARG A 657 19.53 1.47 -40.78
CA ARG A 657 18.16 1.34 -40.23
C ARG A 657 17.79 2.46 -39.26
N LEU A 658 18.73 2.92 -38.43
CA LEU A 658 18.53 4.07 -37.54
C LEU A 658 18.37 5.39 -38.31
N GLU A 659 19.19 5.62 -39.34
CA GLU A 659 19.06 6.79 -40.22
C GLU A 659 17.75 6.75 -41.03
N SER A 660 17.29 5.56 -41.44
CA SER A 660 16.01 5.38 -42.13
C SER A 660 14.80 5.56 -41.20
N ALA A 661 14.88 5.13 -39.94
CA ALA A 661 13.85 5.33 -38.93
C ALA A 661 13.78 6.78 -38.41
N HIS A 662 14.87 7.54 -38.48
CA HIS A 662 14.90 8.97 -38.14
C HIS A 662 14.41 9.86 -39.30
N LYS A 663 14.55 9.39 -40.55
CA LYS A 663 14.03 10.07 -41.75
C LYS A 663 12.53 9.88 -41.97
N ASN A 664 11.97 8.73 -41.59
CA ASN A 664 10.54 8.43 -41.61
C ASN A 664 9.83 9.07 -40.40
#